data_AF-A0A3B8JDH1-F1
#
_entry.id   AF-A0A3B8JDH1-F1
#
_cell.length_a   1.000
_cell.length_b   1.000
_cell.length_c   1.000
_cell.angle_alpha   90.00
_cell.angle_beta   90.00
_cell.angle_gamma   90.00
#
_symmetry.space_group_name_H-M   'P 1'
#
loop_
_entity.id
_entity.type
_entity.pdbx_description
1 polymer ?
#
loop_
_entity_poly.entity_id
_entity_poly.type
_entity_poly.pdbx_seq_one_letter_code
_entity_poly.pdbx_strand_id
1 'polypeptide(L)'
;MNPKHIDEVPEFIKDDKGKDIPRRAVAPYNFVELPNKVVVAEELPSGDRYYPDRHTGKIECTLTTESLLYTRCGWNPDDFAKYSEPPTHKTKEEKERWEKEEKAKWERERREIIAHFFSSPGSSLAAIPGSSIRGMLRTLVEIVSFGKIDRVSDQQHFFFRAVAAEADDPLKEEYKKYIKPKNIKAGYLVNRQDKWLIRPAMPIDQEPFVWVKEDRLRSISGFIPMRNLPEYRPQYFINISFQDIYTKNTRRFAGEVSSNCTTYQYKGVVVTSGNMLEGGTNPRDLKRQNHCIVREPNPDAQPIPISEDAIWDYCSALTPFQKQEPPFDENKGVFKNGRCIFYCQPEPGQPVTLFGQSPNFRIPYSPQGNGKASTARDFIPDFLKDSKDKPAITDVAEAIFGFVRRNQQPEETEQSRVGRVFVSDGILKSNQEKQVQASQEKTPVKILLSSPKPTTFQHYLVQKVADKSQLKHYASQPPSDTKPGKTVIRGHKLYWHKPARIEVPSDASDTQTSLIKPIDSGIEFTFTIHFENLSQVELGALLWVLSLSSEKSQTLETGKSDEKYCFSLGMGKPLGMGAVKIDYELHLSDRTERYKNLFDGNLWHTGKQNNTKEADCVKAFENFILDQNKGISEDDHPNGRRANSLKEVPRIEMLLAMLRCDPKLDEEQTRYMTIDKKDYVNRPVLPTPLQVMGISDNRRPSFSASSSANGKAVITSKPATQNQESARQTEISKLVQKQQLKEGQITEAKVTNKKEQGKQVTYEIIATSQKLSPKEPKKYETLSIGQIVKVKIVGLREDGSIKSIKCVD
;
A
#
# COMPACT_ATOMS: atom_id res chain seq x y z
N MET A 1 3.28 16.16 -12.85
CA MET A 1 4.16 15.67 -11.77
C MET A 1 3.39 14.89 -10.70
N ASN A 2 3.91 13.73 -10.32
CA ASN A 2 3.51 12.99 -9.11
C ASN A 2 3.85 13.79 -7.84
N PRO A 3 3.09 13.67 -6.73
CA PRO A 3 3.51 14.27 -5.48
C PRO A 3 4.84 13.66 -5.02
N LYS A 4 5.78 14.51 -4.61
CA LYS A 4 7.08 14.09 -4.06
C LYS A 4 7.02 13.96 -2.54
N HIS A 5 7.82 13.03 -2.01
CA HIS A 5 8.00 12.85 -0.57
C HIS A 5 8.78 14.02 0.02
N ILE A 6 8.49 14.39 1.27
CA ILE A 6 9.16 15.47 2.00
C ILE A 6 10.68 15.36 1.86
N ASP A 7 11.32 16.49 1.57
CA ASP A 7 12.76 16.56 1.26
C ASP A 7 13.63 16.33 2.49
N GLU A 8 13.09 16.61 3.68
CA GLU A 8 13.72 16.30 4.96
C GLU A 8 12.66 15.88 5.98
N VAL A 9 12.77 14.66 6.49
CA VAL A 9 11.98 14.24 7.66
C VAL A 9 12.69 14.71 8.93
N PRO A 10 12.10 15.64 9.71
CA PRO A 10 12.73 16.10 10.94
C PRO A 10 12.88 14.95 11.93
N GLU A 11 13.95 14.94 12.70
CA GLU A 11 14.13 13.94 13.76
C GLU A 11 13.03 14.06 14.82
N PHE A 12 12.74 15.31 15.22
CA PHE A 12 11.74 15.65 16.22
C PHE A 12 10.88 16.84 15.78
N ILE A 13 9.64 16.88 16.24
CA ILE A 13 8.78 18.07 16.20
C ILE A 13 8.31 18.35 17.63
N LYS A 14 8.21 19.64 17.98
CA LYS A 14 7.68 20.08 19.27
C LYS A 14 6.16 19.91 19.31
N ASP A 15 5.64 19.32 20.39
CA ASP A 15 4.21 19.30 20.66
C ASP A 15 3.70 20.63 21.23
N ASP A 16 2.39 20.74 21.47
CA ASP A 16 1.75 21.93 22.05
C ASP A 16 2.31 22.30 23.44
N LYS A 17 3.07 21.41 24.07
CA LYS A 17 3.73 21.60 25.38
C LYS A 17 5.25 21.78 25.25
N GLY A 18 5.78 21.89 24.04
CA GLY A 18 7.22 22.06 23.78
C GLY A 18 8.07 20.79 23.96
N LYS A 19 7.44 19.61 24.05
CA LYS A 19 8.15 18.32 24.14
C LYS A 19 8.54 17.82 22.75
N ASP A 20 9.75 17.26 22.63
CA ASP A 20 10.19 16.61 21.40
C ASP A 20 9.45 15.29 21.16
N ILE A 21 8.77 15.21 20.02
CA ILE A 21 8.11 14.01 19.52
C ILE A 21 8.94 13.46 18.35
N PRO A 22 9.41 12.21 18.39
CA PRO A 22 10.14 11.62 17.27
C PRO A 22 9.25 11.48 16.04
N ARG A 23 9.78 11.90 14.87
CA ARG A 23 9.05 11.88 13.59
C ARG A 23 9.75 11.13 12.48
N ARG A 24 11.02 10.78 12.66
CA ARG A 24 11.78 9.97 11.73
C ARG A 24 11.59 8.49 12.03
N ALA A 25 11.08 7.73 11.07
CA ALA A 25 10.91 6.29 11.20
C ALA A 25 12.16 5.54 10.74
N VAL A 26 12.27 4.28 11.18
CA VAL A 26 13.32 3.34 10.76
C VAL A 26 12.69 2.08 10.18
N ALA A 27 13.34 1.48 9.18
CA ALA A 27 12.89 0.25 8.57
C ALA A 27 14.06 -0.48 7.86
N PRO A 28 14.01 -1.82 7.73
CA PRO A 28 14.99 -2.56 6.93
C PRO A 28 14.77 -2.41 5.42
N TYR A 29 13.82 -1.57 5.03
CA TYR A 29 13.44 -1.35 3.64
C TYR A 29 13.23 0.13 3.39
N ASN A 30 13.30 0.51 2.12
CA ASN A 30 12.88 1.80 1.64
C ASN A 30 12.32 1.65 0.21
N PHE A 31 12.03 2.77 -0.44
CA PHE A 31 11.40 2.78 -1.75
C PHE A 31 12.19 3.65 -2.72
N VAL A 32 12.45 3.11 -3.92
CA VAL A 32 12.76 3.93 -5.09
C VAL A 32 11.44 4.52 -5.57
N GLU A 33 11.41 5.84 -5.77
CA GLU A 33 10.16 6.59 -6.02
C GLU A 33 9.43 6.15 -7.31
N LEU A 34 8.28 6.73 -7.65
CA LEU A 34 7.60 6.46 -8.94
C LEU A 34 8.15 7.36 -10.05
N PRO A 35 8.25 6.90 -11.31
CA PRO A 35 8.66 7.76 -12.40
C PRO A 35 7.50 8.70 -12.78
N ASN A 36 7.79 9.87 -13.35
CA ASN A 36 6.76 10.80 -13.81
C ASN A 36 6.26 10.50 -15.24
N LYS A 37 6.93 9.58 -15.95
CA LYS A 37 6.58 9.11 -17.29
C LYS A 37 7.10 7.67 -17.47
N VAL A 38 6.35 6.83 -18.16
CA VAL A 38 6.85 5.53 -18.61
C VAL A 38 7.68 5.73 -19.87
N VAL A 39 8.89 5.17 -19.90
CA VAL A 39 9.68 5.14 -21.14
C VAL A 39 9.21 3.95 -21.98
N VAL A 40 8.65 4.26 -23.15
CA VAL A 40 8.14 3.26 -24.10
C VAL A 40 9.32 2.57 -24.78
N ALA A 41 9.24 1.26 -24.95
CA ALA A 41 10.26 0.48 -25.65
C ALA A 41 10.35 0.85 -27.14
N GLU A 42 11.47 0.48 -27.76
CA GLU A 42 11.57 0.44 -29.23
C GLU A 42 10.56 -0.56 -29.82
N GLU A 43 10.28 -0.41 -31.11
CA GLU A 43 9.42 -1.35 -31.82
C GLU A 43 9.95 -2.78 -31.68
N LEU A 44 9.06 -3.71 -31.38
CA LEU A 44 9.44 -5.08 -31.07
C LEU A 44 9.56 -5.87 -32.37
N PRO A 45 10.63 -6.69 -32.53
CA PRO A 45 10.81 -7.49 -33.74
C PRO A 45 9.78 -8.61 -33.80
N SER A 46 9.45 -9.17 -34.96
CA SER A 46 8.65 -10.41 -34.98
C SER A 46 9.38 -11.55 -34.23
N GLY A 47 8.61 -12.49 -33.69
CA GLY A 47 9.16 -13.66 -32.99
C GLY A 47 9.56 -14.84 -33.89
N ASP A 48 9.50 -14.69 -35.22
CA ASP A 48 9.62 -15.77 -36.20
C ASP A 48 10.99 -15.87 -36.87
N ARG A 49 11.92 -14.95 -36.60
CA ARG A 49 13.23 -14.88 -37.27
C ARG A 49 14.31 -14.19 -36.44
N TYR A 50 15.57 -14.36 -36.83
CA TYR A 50 16.69 -13.57 -36.31
C TYR A 50 16.91 -12.30 -37.16
N TYR A 51 17.29 -11.21 -36.50
CA TYR A 51 17.43 -9.89 -37.10
C TYR A 51 18.91 -9.45 -37.15
N PRO A 52 19.46 -9.05 -38.31
CA PRO A 52 20.87 -8.64 -38.44
C PRO A 52 21.27 -7.41 -37.61
N ASP A 53 20.32 -6.52 -37.35
CA ASP A 53 20.47 -5.29 -36.57
C ASP A 53 20.25 -5.51 -35.05
N ARG A 54 20.06 -6.76 -34.62
CA ARG A 54 19.79 -7.13 -33.22
C ARG A 54 20.76 -8.18 -32.71
N HIS A 55 20.82 -8.29 -31.39
CA HIS A 55 21.78 -9.14 -30.71
C HIS A 55 21.14 -10.43 -30.20
N THR A 56 21.78 -11.55 -30.49
CA THR A 56 21.46 -12.86 -29.93
C THR A 56 22.72 -13.45 -29.33
N GLY A 57 22.60 -14.13 -28.20
CA GLY A 57 23.78 -14.64 -27.50
C GLY A 57 23.49 -15.18 -26.12
N LYS A 58 24.55 -15.23 -25.31
CA LYS A 58 24.47 -15.61 -23.91
C LYS A 58 25.36 -14.72 -23.05
N ILE A 59 24.99 -14.59 -21.79
CA ILE A 59 25.82 -13.99 -20.74
C ILE A 59 26.10 -15.09 -19.73
N GLU A 60 27.37 -15.45 -19.57
CA GLU A 60 27.80 -16.39 -18.54
C GLU A 60 28.06 -15.61 -17.26
N CYS A 61 27.44 -16.04 -16.16
CA CYS A 61 27.43 -15.31 -14.91
C CYS A 61 27.95 -16.17 -13.75
N THR A 62 28.75 -15.56 -12.89
CA THR A 62 29.12 -16.10 -11.58
C THR A 62 28.48 -15.23 -10.51
N LEU A 63 27.60 -15.83 -9.71
CA LEU A 63 26.97 -15.20 -8.56
C LEU A 63 27.71 -15.61 -7.29
N THR A 64 28.15 -14.64 -6.50
CA THR A 64 28.81 -14.86 -5.21
C THR A 64 27.94 -14.33 -4.07
N THR A 65 27.73 -15.12 -3.02
CA THR A 65 26.99 -14.68 -1.83
C THR A 65 27.84 -13.73 -0.98
N GLU A 66 27.39 -12.49 -0.75
CA GLU A 66 28.10 -11.49 0.09
C GLU A 66 27.59 -11.48 1.54
N SER A 67 26.51 -12.23 1.78
CA SER A 67 25.91 -12.46 3.09
C SER A 67 25.29 -13.86 3.11
N LEU A 68 24.72 -14.27 4.26
CA LEU A 68 23.91 -15.48 4.31
C LEU A 68 22.82 -15.43 3.23
N LEU A 69 22.56 -16.54 2.54
CA LEU A 69 21.52 -16.62 1.53
C LEU A 69 20.51 -17.71 1.88
N TYR A 70 19.22 -17.41 1.72
CA TYR A 70 18.17 -18.40 1.84
C TYR A 70 17.13 -18.24 0.73
N THR A 71 17.04 -19.27 -0.10
CA THR A 71 15.97 -19.53 -1.05
C THR A 71 15.28 -20.82 -0.63
N ARG A 72 13.95 -20.80 -0.54
CA ARG A 72 13.18 -21.94 -0.07
C ARG A 72 13.17 -23.07 -1.09
N CYS A 73 13.39 -24.30 -0.62
CA CYS A 73 13.25 -25.49 -1.44
C CYS A 73 11.79 -25.77 -1.81
N GLY A 74 11.57 -26.28 -3.04
CA GLY A 74 10.30 -26.91 -3.40
C GLY A 74 10.16 -28.25 -2.67
N TRP A 75 8.97 -28.84 -2.70
CA TRP A 75 8.79 -30.21 -2.24
C TRP A 75 9.14 -31.20 -3.35
N ASN A 76 9.79 -32.30 -2.99
CA ASN A 76 9.78 -33.49 -3.84
C ASN A 76 8.34 -34.08 -3.86
N PRO A 77 8.02 -34.99 -4.79
CA PRO A 77 6.68 -35.56 -4.90
C PRO A 77 6.15 -36.18 -3.60
N ASP A 78 7.00 -36.85 -2.83
CA ASP A 78 6.60 -37.52 -1.57
C ASP A 78 6.27 -36.51 -0.48
N ASP A 79 7.12 -35.49 -0.31
CA ASP A 79 6.89 -34.38 0.61
C ASP A 79 5.66 -33.56 0.22
N PHE A 80 5.44 -33.36 -1.09
CA PHE A 80 4.25 -32.68 -1.59
C PHE A 80 2.99 -33.48 -1.22
N ALA A 81 2.97 -34.79 -1.51
CA ALA A 81 1.85 -35.65 -1.16
C ALA A 81 1.57 -35.67 0.35
N LYS A 82 2.61 -35.61 1.19
CA LYS A 82 2.48 -35.68 2.65
C LYS A 82 2.15 -34.34 3.32
N TYR A 83 2.64 -33.21 2.81
CA TYR A 83 2.65 -31.93 3.52
C TYR A 83 1.97 -30.75 2.78
N SER A 84 1.46 -30.98 1.57
CA SER A 84 0.74 -29.94 0.80
C SER A 84 -0.54 -29.48 1.46
N GLU A 85 -1.33 -30.43 1.92
CA GLU A 85 -2.58 -30.18 2.60
C GLU A 85 -2.63 -31.01 3.88
N PRO A 86 -3.33 -30.51 4.93
CA PRO A 86 -3.68 -31.36 6.06
C PRO A 86 -4.42 -32.61 5.58
N PRO A 87 -4.26 -33.76 6.24
CA PRO A 87 -5.01 -34.97 5.89
C PRO A 87 -6.52 -34.70 5.86
N THR A 88 -7.20 -35.22 4.84
CA THR A 88 -8.66 -35.17 4.79
C THR A 88 -9.24 -36.18 5.78
N HIS A 89 -10.10 -35.73 6.70
CA HIS A 89 -10.78 -36.58 7.69
C HIS A 89 -12.23 -36.83 7.28
N LYS A 90 -12.73 -38.06 7.45
CA LYS A 90 -14.08 -38.46 7.04
C LYS A 90 -15.11 -38.12 8.12
N THR A 91 -14.72 -38.12 9.38
CA THR A 91 -15.59 -37.73 10.50
C THR A 91 -15.03 -36.58 11.32
N LYS A 92 -15.90 -35.99 12.16
CA LYS A 92 -15.53 -34.89 13.05
C LYS A 92 -14.61 -35.38 14.18
N GLU A 93 -14.82 -36.59 14.69
CA GLU A 93 -14.01 -37.20 15.74
C GLU A 93 -12.58 -37.48 15.25
N GLU A 94 -12.44 -37.97 14.02
CA GLU A 94 -11.13 -38.16 13.37
C GLU A 94 -10.35 -36.84 13.27
N LYS A 95 -11.04 -35.77 12.86
CA LYS A 95 -10.46 -34.42 12.78
C LYS A 95 -10.03 -33.91 14.15
N GLU A 96 -10.91 -34.00 15.15
CA GLU A 96 -10.62 -33.55 16.51
C GLU A 96 -9.44 -34.32 17.13
N ARG A 97 -9.33 -35.62 16.87
CA ARG A 97 -8.18 -36.44 17.30
C ARG A 97 -6.88 -35.99 16.63
N TRP A 98 -6.89 -35.83 15.30
CA TRP A 98 -5.70 -35.39 14.57
C TRP A 98 -5.23 -34.00 15.02
N GLU A 99 -6.16 -33.06 15.19
CA GLU A 99 -5.87 -31.72 15.67
C GLU A 99 -5.23 -31.72 17.07
N LYS A 100 -5.60 -32.69 17.92
CA LYS A 100 -5.10 -32.81 19.28
C LYS A 100 -3.77 -33.58 19.40
N GLU A 101 -3.60 -34.65 18.61
CA GLU A 101 -2.52 -35.62 18.80
C GLU A 101 -1.41 -35.54 17.74
N GLU A 102 -1.73 -35.18 16.50
CA GLU A 102 -0.82 -35.34 15.35
C GLU A 102 -0.43 -34.03 14.67
N LYS A 103 -1.33 -33.04 14.66
CA LYS A 103 -1.15 -31.76 13.97
C LYS A 103 0.17 -31.06 14.31
N ALA A 104 0.51 -30.98 15.60
CA ALA A 104 1.73 -30.32 16.04
C ALA A 104 3.00 -31.01 15.53
N LYS A 105 2.99 -32.36 15.47
CA LYS A 105 4.10 -33.13 14.91
C LYS A 105 4.19 -32.94 13.40
N TRP A 106 3.07 -33.03 12.70
CA TRP A 106 2.99 -32.82 11.25
C TRP A 106 3.47 -31.41 10.86
N GLU A 107 3.02 -30.37 11.57
CA GLU A 107 3.44 -28.99 11.34
C GLU A 107 4.94 -28.80 11.59
N ARG A 108 5.51 -29.44 12.63
CA ARG A 108 6.94 -29.40 12.91
C ARG A 108 7.76 -30.05 11.79
N GLU A 109 7.43 -31.28 11.42
CA GLU A 109 8.12 -32.01 10.34
C GLU A 109 8.05 -31.23 9.02
N ARG A 110 6.86 -30.73 8.67
CA ARG A 110 6.66 -29.88 7.50
C ARG A 110 7.55 -28.63 7.50
N ARG A 111 7.67 -27.95 8.65
CA ARG A 111 8.50 -26.74 8.77
C ARG A 111 9.99 -27.04 8.66
N GLU A 112 10.44 -28.18 9.17
CA GLU A 112 11.85 -28.60 9.08
C GLU A 112 12.25 -28.94 7.64
N ILE A 113 11.39 -29.64 6.89
CA ILE A 113 11.65 -29.97 5.47
C ILE A 113 11.74 -28.71 4.61
N ILE A 114 10.80 -27.77 4.77
CA ILE A 114 10.80 -26.49 4.03
C ILE A 114 11.99 -25.60 4.43
N ALA A 115 12.58 -25.81 5.60
CA ALA A 115 13.69 -25.01 6.09
C ALA A 115 14.96 -25.18 5.23
N HIS A 116 15.11 -26.29 4.50
CA HIS A 116 16.26 -26.52 3.64
C HIS A 116 16.40 -25.46 2.54
N PHE A 117 17.64 -25.14 2.22
CA PHE A 117 17.97 -24.33 1.04
C PHE A 117 17.53 -25.07 -0.22
N PHE A 118 17.14 -24.31 -1.25
CA PHE A 118 16.68 -24.88 -2.52
C PHE A 118 17.75 -25.80 -3.14
N SER A 119 17.34 -27.01 -3.47
CA SER A 119 18.11 -27.95 -4.28
C SER A 119 17.41 -28.22 -5.60
N SER A 120 18.20 -28.42 -6.66
CA SER A 120 17.62 -28.78 -7.96
C SER A 120 17.03 -30.19 -7.88
N PRO A 121 15.78 -30.41 -8.33
CA PRO A 121 15.13 -31.73 -8.28
C PRO A 121 15.92 -32.83 -9.00
N GLY A 122 16.74 -32.48 -10.00
CA GLY A 122 17.48 -33.44 -10.82
C GLY A 122 18.88 -33.80 -10.29
N SER A 123 19.51 -32.93 -9.49
CA SER A 123 20.89 -33.14 -9.03
C SER A 123 21.02 -33.27 -7.51
N SER A 124 19.97 -32.92 -6.75
CA SER A 124 20.02 -32.74 -5.29
C SER A 124 21.06 -31.73 -4.79
N LEU A 125 21.79 -31.07 -5.70
CA LEU A 125 22.74 -30.01 -5.38
C LEU A 125 21.97 -28.73 -5.06
N ALA A 126 22.52 -27.95 -4.13
CA ALA A 126 22.01 -26.62 -3.85
C ALA A 126 22.00 -25.78 -5.13
N ALA A 127 20.91 -25.06 -5.34
CA ALA A 127 20.72 -24.23 -6.52
C ALA A 127 19.95 -22.96 -6.19
N ILE A 128 20.04 -21.99 -7.08
CA ILE A 128 19.19 -20.81 -7.06
C ILE A 128 18.25 -20.91 -8.26
N PRO A 129 16.92 -20.91 -8.06
CA PRO A 129 15.99 -20.98 -9.19
C PRO A 129 16.22 -19.83 -10.17
N GLY A 130 16.35 -20.12 -11.47
CA GLY A 130 16.55 -19.13 -12.53
C GLY A 130 15.41 -18.11 -12.57
N SER A 131 14.20 -18.51 -12.16
CA SER A 131 13.05 -17.62 -11.97
C SER A 131 13.26 -16.55 -10.90
N SER A 132 14.01 -16.86 -9.83
CA SER A 132 14.35 -15.91 -8.76
C SER A 132 15.36 -14.88 -9.26
N ILE A 133 16.39 -15.32 -9.98
CA ILE A 133 17.39 -14.46 -10.62
C ILE A 133 16.71 -13.55 -11.66
N ARG A 134 15.87 -14.13 -12.52
CA ARG A 134 15.09 -13.39 -13.51
C ARG A 134 14.18 -12.35 -12.87
N GLY A 135 13.51 -12.69 -11.76
CA GLY A 135 12.65 -11.76 -11.03
C GLY A 135 13.42 -10.57 -10.45
N MET A 136 14.62 -10.81 -9.91
CA MET A 136 15.53 -9.78 -9.42
C MET A 136 15.98 -8.86 -10.57
N LEU A 137 16.51 -9.43 -11.66
CA LEU A 137 16.96 -8.66 -12.83
C LEU A 137 15.83 -7.84 -13.45
N ARG A 138 14.65 -8.44 -13.62
CA ARG A 138 13.46 -7.72 -14.14
C ARG A 138 13.12 -6.51 -13.29
N THR A 139 13.10 -6.67 -11.96
CA THR A 139 12.75 -5.56 -11.05
C THR A 139 13.75 -4.42 -11.18
N LEU A 140 15.04 -4.72 -11.29
CA LEU A 140 16.08 -3.69 -11.48
C LEU A 140 15.95 -3.01 -12.84
N VAL A 141 15.75 -3.77 -13.92
CA VAL A 141 15.50 -3.22 -15.27
C VAL A 141 14.25 -2.33 -15.28
N GLU A 142 13.15 -2.75 -14.65
CA GLU A 142 11.92 -1.95 -14.51
C GLU A 142 12.19 -0.60 -13.80
N ILE A 143 13.07 -0.59 -12.79
CA ILE A 143 13.46 0.65 -12.09
C ILE A 143 14.31 1.55 -12.99
N VAL A 144 15.38 1.03 -13.61
CA VAL A 144 16.36 1.84 -14.35
C VAL A 144 15.85 2.30 -15.70
N SER A 145 14.88 1.57 -16.27
CA SER A 145 14.23 1.92 -17.54
C SER A 145 12.91 2.67 -17.38
N PHE A 146 12.56 3.08 -16.15
CA PHE A 146 11.34 3.86 -15.88
C PHE A 146 10.08 3.15 -16.38
N GLY A 147 10.01 1.83 -16.14
CA GLY A 147 8.89 0.99 -16.51
C GLY A 147 7.63 1.21 -15.67
N LYS A 148 6.54 0.54 -16.04
CA LYS A 148 5.28 0.56 -15.29
C LYS A 148 5.43 -0.16 -13.95
N ILE A 149 4.52 0.14 -13.03
CA ILE A 149 4.36 -0.60 -11.76
C ILE A 149 3.03 -1.36 -11.74
N ASP A 150 2.83 -2.20 -12.76
CA ASP A 150 1.53 -2.84 -12.98
C ASP A 150 1.30 -4.11 -12.14
N ARG A 151 2.37 -4.74 -11.66
CA ARG A 151 2.34 -6.00 -10.88
C ARG A 151 2.07 -5.76 -9.39
N VAL A 152 1.05 -4.96 -9.08
CA VAL A 152 0.58 -4.68 -7.72
C VAL A 152 -0.80 -5.30 -7.52
N SER A 153 -0.93 -6.12 -6.47
CA SER A 153 -2.19 -6.76 -6.11
C SER A 153 -3.24 -5.74 -5.68
N ASP A 154 -4.45 -5.90 -6.22
CA ASP A 154 -5.68 -5.23 -5.80
C ASP A 154 -6.58 -6.16 -4.98
N GLN A 155 -6.08 -7.31 -4.53
CA GLN A 155 -6.84 -8.24 -3.68
C GLN A 155 -6.86 -7.81 -2.22
N GLN A 156 -5.81 -7.10 -1.75
CA GLN A 156 -5.73 -6.66 -0.37
C GLN A 156 -6.45 -5.33 -0.17
N HIS A 157 -7.61 -5.41 0.48
CA HIS A 157 -8.42 -4.25 0.81
C HIS A 157 -8.03 -3.66 2.17
N PHE A 158 -7.94 -2.34 2.24
CA PHE A 158 -7.47 -1.66 3.45
C PHE A 158 -8.61 -1.24 4.36
N PHE A 159 -8.48 -1.61 5.64
CA PHE A 159 -9.44 -1.30 6.70
C PHE A 159 -8.75 -0.71 7.93
N PHE A 160 -9.49 0.07 8.71
CA PHE A 160 -9.00 0.64 9.96
C PHE A 160 -10.09 0.76 11.03
N ARG A 161 -9.63 0.97 12.26
CA ARG A 161 -10.47 1.26 13.43
C ARG A 161 -9.73 2.25 14.32
N ALA A 162 -10.35 3.40 14.61
CA ALA A 162 -9.74 4.49 15.36
C ALA A 162 -10.60 4.92 16.57
N VAL A 163 -11.15 3.95 17.30
CA VAL A 163 -12.09 4.18 18.43
C VAL A 163 -11.43 4.96 19.58
N ALA A 164 -10.21 4.59 19.94
CA ALA A 164 -9.43 5.18 21.04
C ALA A 164 -8.23 5.98 20.51
N ALA A 165 -8.32 6.48 19.28
CA ALA A 165 -7.23 7.27 18.71
C ALA A 165 -7.11 8.64 19.40
N GLU A 166 -5.87 9.10 19.54
CA GLU A 166 -5.55 10.43 20.09
C GLU A 166 -6.11 11.56 19.20
N ALA A 167 -6.29 12.75 19.77
CA ALA A 167 -6.91 13.89 19.06
C ALA A 167 -6.17 14.28 17.78
N ASP A 168 -4.86 14.08 17.74
CA ASP A 168 -3.94 14.39 16.65
C ASP A 168 -3.76 13.21 15.65
N ASP A 169 -4.45 12.08 15.85
CA ASP A 169 -4.39 10.96 14.92
C ASP A 169 -5.23 11.24 13.65
N PRO A 170 -4.66 11.12 12.45
CA PRO A 170 -5.33 11.48 11.20
C PRO A 170 -6.55 10.60 10.90
N LEU A 171 -6.64 9.40 11.50
CA LEU A 171 -7.76 8.49 11.27
C LEU A 171 -8.96 8.74 12.20
N LYS A 172 -8.81 9.56 13.23
CA LYS A 172 -9.85 9.74 14.25
C LYS A 172 -11.11 10.38 13.69
N GLU A 173 -10.97 11.52 13.01
CA GLU A 173 -12.11 12.24 12.45
C GLU A 173 -12.71 11.49 11.26
N GLU A 174 -11.88 10.81 10.45
CA GLU A 174 -12.37 9.93 9.38
C GLU A 174 -13.20 8.76 9.94
N TYR A 175 -12.77 8.14 11.05
CA TYR A 175 -13.53 7.07 11.70
C TYR A 175 -14.84 7.58 12.31
N LYS A 176 -14.77 8.71 13.02
CA LYS A 176 -15.94 9.34 13.62
C LYS A 176 -16.96 9.79 12.59
N LYS A 177 -16.56 10.15 11.36
CA LYS A 177 -17.51 10.53 10.30
C LYS A 177 -18.63 9.48 10.15
N TYR A 178 -18.27 8.20 10.22
CA TYR A 178 -19.22 7.10 10.03
C TYR A 178 -19.66 6.46 11.37
N ILE A 179 -18.72 6.20 12.28
CA ILE A 179 -18.99 5.49 13.53
C ILE A 179 -19.35 6.48 14.64
N LYS A 180 -20.65 6.82 14.74
CA LYS A 180 -21.24 7.61 15.83
C LYS A 180 -22.44 6.89 16.43
N PRO A 181 -22.71 6.99 17.75
CA PRO A 181 -23.81 6.27 18.40
C PRO A 181 -25.16 6.38 17.69
N LYS A 182 -25.53 7.58 17.22
CA LYS A 182 -26.82 7.82 16.52
C LYS A 182 -26.93 7.12 15.16
N ASN A 183 -25.81 6.84 14.50
CA ASN A 183 -25.75 6.29 13.15
C ASN A 183 -25.68 4.75 13.14
N ILE A 184 -25.15 4.15 14.21
CA ILE A 184 -25.00 2.70 14.31
C ILE A 184 -26.32 2.08 14.70
N LYS A 185 -26.82 1.17 13.86
CA LYS A 185 -28.00 0.34 14.08
C LYS A 185 -27.59 -1.12 14.26
N ALA A 186 -28.55 -1.93 14.68
CA ALA A 186 -28.39 -3.38 14.79
C ALA A 186 -29.58 -4.09 14.12
N GLY A 187 -29.33 -5.29 13.63
CA GLY A 187 -30.32 -6.09 12.95
C GLY A 187 -29.84 -7.50 12.70
N TYR A 188 -30.58 -8.24 11.88
CA TYR A 188 -30.35 -9.65 11.63
C TYR A 188 -30.19 -9.92 10.13
N LEU A 189 -29.18 -10.71 9.80
CA LEU A 189 -28.94 -11.15 8.45
C LEU A 189 -30.09 -12.06 7.98
N VAL A 190 -30.65 -11.73 6.82
CA VAL A 190 -31.66 -12.51 6.13
C VAL A 190 -31.13 -12.81 4.73
N ASN A 191 -31.09 -14.07 4.36
CA ASN A 191 -30.80 -14.46 2.98
C ASN A 191 -32.12 -14.70 2.23
N ARG A 192 -32.34 -14.00 1.12
CA ARG A 192 -33.48 -14.21 0.20
C ARG A 192 -32.95 -14.24 -1.23
N GLN A 193 -33.20 -15.33 -1.96
CA GLN A 193 -32.81 -15.47 -3.38
C GLN A 193 -31.34 -15.08 -3.61
N ASP A 194 -30.44 -15.63 -2.78
CA ASP A 194 -28.99 -15.37 -2.77
C ASP A 194 -28.54 -13.92 -2.49
N LYS A 195 -29.46 -13.05 -2.07
CA LYS A 195 -29.15 -11.69 -1.61
C LYS A 195 -29.19 -11.61 -0.10
N TRP A 196 -28.20 -10.91 0.47
CA TRP A 196 -28.15 -10.62 1.90
C TRP A 196 -28.84 -9.29 2.20
N LEU A 197 -29.76 -9.35 3.16
CA LEU A 197 -30.47 -8.20 3.69
C LEU A 197 -30.30 -8.14 5.21
N ILE A 198 -30.51 -6.96 5.78
CA ILE A 198 -30.58 -6.77 7.22
C ILE A 198 -32.02 -6.44 7.59
N ARG A 199 -32.65 -7.29 8.39
CA ARG A 199 -33.90 -6.93 9.08
C ARG A 199 -33.55 -6.18 10.37
N PRO A 200 -33.96 -4.92 10.54
CA PRO A 200 -33.71 -4.16 11.76
C PRO A 200 -34.19 -4.90 13.03
N ALA A 201 -33.47 -4.74 14.13
CA ALA A 201 -33.89 -5.23 15.44
C ALA A 201 -35.02 -4.36 16.03
N MET A 202 -35.78 -4.90 16.98
CA MET A 202 -36.71 -4.08 17.76
C MET A 202 -35.95 -3.04 18.60
N PRO A 203 -36.43 -1.79 18.70
CA PRO A 203 -35.77 -0.77 19.50
C PRO A 203 -35.95 -1.01 21.01
N ILE A 204 -35.05 -0.43 21.81
CA ILE A 204 -35.15 -0.33 23.28
C ILE A 204 -35.11 1.14 23.62
N ASP A 205 -36.23 1.74 24.01
CA ASP A 205 -36.31 3.19 24.30
C ASP A 205 -35.71 4.05 23.18
N GLN A 206 -36.04 3.72 21.92
CA GLN A 206 -35.51 4.32 20.68
C GLN A 206 -34.04 4.00 20.33
N GLU A 207 -33.31 3.28 21.18
CA GLU A 207 -31.95 2.82 20.89
C GLU A 207 -31.96 1.48 20.12
N PRO A 208 -31.00 1.27 19.20
CA PRO A 208 -30.94 0.06 18.38
C PRO A 208 -30.40 -1.17 19.12
N PHE A 209 -29.70 -0.97 20.23
CA PHE A 209 -29.16 -2.00 21.11
C PHE A 209 -28.81 -1.39 22.47
N VAL A 210 -28.59 -2.24 23.48
CA VAL A 210 -28.10 -1.80 24.80
C VAL A 210 -26.76 -2.44 25.13
N TRP A 211 -26.00 -1.79 26.01
CA TRP A 211 -24.78 -2.34 26.57
C TRP A 211 -25.08 -3.23 27.77
N VAL A 212 -24.17 -4.13 28.10
CA VAL A 212 -24.24 -4.94 29.31
C VAL A 212 -22.85 -5.10 29.88
N LYS A 213 -22.71 -4.95 31.20
CA LYS A 213 -21.42 -5.17 31.87
C LYS A 213 -21.04 -6.64 31.80
N GLU A 214 -19.77 -6.93 31.57
CA GLU A 214 -19.26 -8.30 31.51
C GLU A 214 -19.60 -9.12 32.76
N ASP A 215 -19.54 -8.50 33.95
CA ASP A 215 -19.87 -9.18 35.21
C ASP A 215 -21.30 -9.72 35.24
N ARG A 216 -22.24 -9.05 34.56
CA ARG A 216 -23.64 -9.51 34.48
C ARG A 216 -23.78 -10.74 33.60
N LEU A 217 -22.94 -10.92 32.59
CA LEU A 217 -22.98 -12.07 31.69
C LEU A 217 -22.38 -13.34 32.29
N ARG A 218 -21.70 -13.25 33.45
CA ARG A 218 -21.12 -14.43 34.12
C ARG A 218 -22.15 -15.44 34.60
N SER A 219 -23.41 -15.04 34.74
CA SER A 219 -24.52 -15.94 35.04
C SER A 219 -24.97 -16.76 33.82
N ILE A 220 -24.54 -16.39 32.61
CA ILE A 220 -24.89 -17.11 31.38
C ILE A 220 -23.97 -18.34 31.25
N SER A 221 -24.59 -19.52 31.16
CA SER A 221 -23.86 -20.77 30.96
C SER A 221 -23.00 -20.72 29.69
N GLY A 222 -21.73 -21.14 29.81
CA GLY A 222 -20.76 -21.15 28.72
C GLY A 222 -20.14 -19.79 28.38
N PHE A 223 -20.44 -18.72 29.12
CA PHE A 223 -19.79 -17.43 28.94
C PHE A 223 -18.33 -17.45 29.41
N ILE A 224 -17.43 -17.06 28.50
CA ILE A 224 -15.99 -16.95 28.74
C ILE A 224 -15.64 -15.47 28.80
N PRO A 225 -15.31 -14.93 30.00
CA PRO A 225 -14.90 -13.53 30.14
C PRO A 225 -13.51 -13.31 29.53
N MET A 226 -13.21 -12.07 29.14
CA MET A 226 -11.92 -11.76 28.50
C MET A 226 -10.70 -12.09 29.37
N ARG A 227 -10.85 -12.02 30.70
CA ARG A 227 -9.77 -12.34 31.65
C ARG A 227 -9.33 -13.80 31.62
N ASN A 228 -10.12 -14.70 31.03
CA ASN A 228 -9.79 -16.12 30.88
C ASN A 228 -9.03 -16.31 29.56
N LEU A 229 -7.77 -15.91 29.55
CA LEU A 229 -6.86 -16.14 28.42
C LEU A 229 -6.03 -17.40 28.67
N PRO A 230 -5.78 -18.22 27.64
CA PRO A 230 -6.05 -18.00 26.21
C PRO A 230 -7.45 -18.42 25.72
N GLU A 231 -8.35 -18.88 26.59
CA GLU A 231 -9.63 -19.49 26.20
C GLU A 231 -10.65 -18.49 25.62
N TYR A 232 -10.44 -17.19 25.80
CA TYR A 232 -11.32 -16.15 25.29
C TYR A 232 -11.39 -16.19 23.76
N ARG A 233 -12.61 -16.44 23.27
CA ARG A 233 -12.97 -16.53 21.86
C ARG A 233 -14.23 -15.72 21.57
N PRO A 234 -14.57 -15.44 20.30
CA PRO A 234 -15.86 -14.88 19.98
C PRO A 234 -16.98 -15.79 20.48
N GLN A 235 -18.07 -15.21 20.98
CA GLN A 235 -19.20 -15.95 21.50
C GLN A 235 -20.51 -15.33 21.02
N TYR A 236 -21.54 -16.17 20.92
CA TYR A 236 -22.86 -15.77 20.44
C TYR A 236 -23.93 -16.49 21.24
N PHE A 237 -24.67 -15.74 22.06
CA PHE A 237 -25.73 -16.28 22.91
C PHE A 237 -27.08 -15.83 22.40
N ILE A 238 -27.97 -16.80 22.15
CA ILE A 238 -29.36 -16.58 21.75
C ILE A 238 -30.28 -16.73 22.95
N ASN A 239 -31.53 -16.27 22.81
CA ASN A 239 -32.58 -16.45 23.80
C ASN A 239 -32.23 -15.85 25.18
N ILE A 240 -31.46 -14.76 25.19
CA ILE A 240 -31.15 -14.04 26.41
C ILE A 240 -32.31 -13.11 26.74
N SER A 241 -32.83 -13.18 27.97
CA SER A 241 -33.78 -12.17 28.47
C SER A 241 -33.05 -11.12 29.31
N PHE A 242 -33.54 -9.88 29.31
CA PHE A 242 -32.95 -8.77 30.05
C PHE A 242 -33.97 -7.68 30.40
N GLN A 243 -33.66 -6.87 31.41
CA GLN A 243 -34.48 -5.73 31.85
C GLN A 243 -33.65 -4.67 32.58
N ASP A 244 -34.33 -3.76 33.29
CA ASP A 244 -33.72 -2.68 34.08
C ASP A 244 -32.79 -1.81 33.22
N ILE A 245 -33.38 -1.12 32.23
CA ILE A 245 -32.61 -0.31 31.29
C ILE A 245 -32.27 1.04 31.92
N TYR A 246 -31.00 1.25 32.24
CA TYR A 246 -30.50 2.49 32.83
C TYR A 246 -29.48 3.19 31.93
N THR A 247 -29.28 4.49 32.14
CA THR A 247 -28.32 5.28 31.36
C THR A 247 -27.04 5.52 32.15
N LYS A 248 -25.88 5.28 31.52
CA LYS A 248 -24.56 5.62 32.07
C LYS A 248 -23.67 6.17 30.97
N ASN A 249 -23.04 7.33 31.19
CA ASN A 249 -22.11 7.97 30.24
C ASN A 249 -22.68 8.04 28.80
N THR A 250 -23.93 8.48 28.64
CA THR A 250 -24.68 8.57 27.37
C THR A 250 -25.06 7.24 26.69
N ARG A 251 -24.75 6.09 27.30
CA ARG A 251 -25.11 4.76 26.80
C ARG A 251 -26.21 4.14 27.65
N ARG A 252 -27.12 3.41 27.01
CA ARG A 252 -28.13 2.58 27.69
C ARG A 252 -27.54 1.22 28.04
N PHE A 253 -27.80 0.74 29.26
CA PHE A 253 -27.30 -0.52 29.79
C PHE A 253 -28.45 -1.38 30.31
N ALA A 254 -28.33 -2.70 30.15
CA ALA A 254 -29.15 -3.67 30.87
C ALA A 254 -28.60 -3.89 32.29
N GLY A 255 -29.47 -3.77 33.30
CA GLY A 255 -29.15 -4.05 34.71
C GLY A 255 -29.11 -5.53 35.02
N GLU A 256 -30.01 -6.29 34.41
CA GLU A 256 -30.22 -7.72 34.66
C GLU A 256 -30.29 -8.53 33.36
N VAL A 257 -29.75 -9.75 33.38
CA VAL A 257 -29.70 -10.67 32.24
C VAL A 257 -29.86 -12.11 32.70
N SER A 258 -30.58 -12.92 31.92
CA SER A 258 -30.82 -14.34 32.19
C SER A 258 -30.68 -15.17 30.91
N SER A 259 -30.16 -16.40 31.05
CA SER A 259 -30.12 -17.41 29.99
C SER A 259 -31.50 -18.02 29.70
N ASN A 260 -32.46 -17.86 30.61
CA ASN A 260 -33.85 -18.24 30.39
C ASN A 260 -34.60 -17.08 29.74
N CYS A 261 -35.11 -17.30 28.52
CA CYS A 261 -35.76 -16.28 27.72
C CYS A 261 -37.10 -15.75 28.27
N THR A 262 -37.65 -16.36 29.31
CA THR A 262 -38.92 -15.94 29.94
C THR A 262 -38.72 -15.19 31.28
N THR A 263 -37.49 -15.08 31.79
CA THR A 263 -37.24 -14.44 33.10
C THR A 263 -37.54 -12.95 33.11
N TYR A 264 -37.20 -12.24 32.01
CA TYR A 264 -37.24 -10.78 31.97
C TYR A 264 -37.99 -10.25 30.72
N GLN A 265 -38.39 -8.98 30.79
CA GLN A 265 -39.25 -8.32 29.80
C GLN A 265 -38.74 -8.40 28.35
N TYR A 266 -37.46 -8.10 28.11
CA TYR A 266 -36.91 -8.05 26.75
C TYR A 266 -36.18 -9.33 26.41
N LYS A 267 -36.29 -9.77 25.14
CA LYS A 267 -35.53 -10.91 24.59
C LYS A 267 -34.56 -10.44 23.51
N GLY A 268 -33.39 -11.06 23.46
CA GLY A 268 -32.35 -10.70 22.51
C GLY A 268 -31.19 -11.67 22.39
N VAL A 269 -30.13 -11.18 21.75
CA VAL A 269 -28.88 -11.87 21.45
C VAL A 269 -27.71 -11.08 22.02
N VAL A 270 -26.77 -11.78 22.65
CA VAL A 270 -25.46 -11.23 23.05
C VAL A 270 -24.42 -11.65 22.01
N VAL A 271 -23.72 -10.69 21.44
CA VAL A 271 -22.60 -10.93 20.51
C VAL A 271 -21.30 -10.45 21.14
N THR A 272 -20.34 -11.36 21.30
CA THR A 272 -18.98 -11.04 21.76
C THR A 272 -18.02 -11.30 20.61
N SER A 273 -17.55 -10.23 19.96
CA SER A 273 -16.82 -10.33 18.68
C SER A 273 -15.65 -9.35 18.57
N GLY A 274 -15.39 -8.55 19.60
CA GLY A 274 -14.30 -7.59 19.59
C GLY A 274 -13.10 -8.10 20.38
N ASN A 275 -11.99 -8.31 19.71
CA ASN A 275 -10.73 -8.63 20.34
C ASN A 275 -10.00 -7.35 20.80
N MET A 276 -9.88 -7.17 22.12
CA MET A 276 -9.09 -6.06 22.69
C MET A 276 -7.58 -6.39 22.73
N LEU A 277 -7.19 -7.66 22.52
CA LEU A 277 -5.78 -8.08 22.47
C LEU A 277 -5.02 -7.48 21.28
N GLU A 278 -5.73 -7.08 20.22
CA GLU A 278 -5.12 -6.48 19.03
C GLU A 278 -4.50 -5.08 19.28
N GLY A 279 -4.76 -4.46 20.44
CA GLY A 279 -4.31 -3.11 20.77
C GLY A 279 -3.55 -2.95 22.09
N GLY A 280 -3.31 -4.03 22.85
CA GLY A 280 -2.57 -3.98 24.11
C GLY A 280 -1.25 -4.73 24.03
N THR A 281 -0.19 -4.18 24.62
CA THR A 281 1.12 -4.81 24.77
C THR A 281 1.11 -5.94 25.79
N ASN A 282 0.23 -5.87 26.80
CA ASN A 282 0.08 -6.91 27.81
C ASN A 282 -1.40 -7.32 27.95
N PRO A 283 -1.75 -8.58 27.66
CA PRO A 283 -3.11 -9.08 27.80
C PRO A 283 -3.71 -8.90 29.20
N ARG A 284 -2.86 -8.86 30.25
CA ARG A 284 -3.28 -8.69 31.66
C ARG A 284 -3.85 -7.31 31.97
N ASP A 285 -3.48 -6.30 31.18
CA ASP A 285 -3.93 -4.91 31.38
C ASP A 285 -5.24 -4.62 30.63
N LEU A 286 -5.69 -5.54 29.78
CA LEU A 286 -6.87 -5.38 28.95
C LEU A 286 -8.11 -5.93 29.67
N LYS A 287 -8.96 -5.00 30.14
CA LYS A 287 -10.25 -5.35 30.75
C LYS A 287 -11.38 -4.97 29.81
N ARG A 288 -11.95 -5.95 29.11
CA ARG A 288 -13.25 -5.76 28.45
C ARG A 288 -14.31 -5.60 29.54
N GLN A 289 -14.94 -4.44 29.57
CA GLN A 289 -15.94 -4.15 30.60
C GLN A 289 -17.37 -4.37 30.11
N ASN A 290 -17.61 -4.25 28.80
CA ASN A 290 -18.96 -4.15 28.26
C ASN A 290 -19.11 -4.99 26.97
N HIS A 291 -20.29 -5.55 26.80
CA HIS A 291 -20.78 -6.23 25.61
C HIS A 291 -22.10 -5.59 25.15
N CYS A 292 -22.69 -6.07 24.07
CA CYS A 292 -23.94 -5.54 23.54
C CYS A 292 -25.02 -6.60 23.49
N ILE A 293 -26.25 -6.19 23.78
CA ILE A 293 -27.46 -6.99 23.63
C ILE A 293 -28.34 -6.35 22.56
N VAL A 294 -28.73 -7.15 21.57
CA VAL A 294 -29.61 -6.74 20.47
C VAL A 294 -30.94 -7.46 20.62
N ARG A 295 -32.06 -6.73 20.66
CA ARG A 295 -33.39 -7.34 20.73
C ARG A 295 -33.69 -8.15 19.48
N GLU A 296 -34.64 -9.06 19.57
CA GLU A 296 -35.18 -9.83 18.45
C GLU A 296 -35.52 -8.99 17.19
N PRO A 297 -35.56 -9.62 15.99
CA PRO A 297 -35.86 -8.92 14.74
C PRO A 297 -37.23 -8.22 14.80
N ASN A 298 -37.31 -7.00 14.31
CA ASN A 298 -38.58 -6.30 14.15
C ASN A 298 -39.37 -6.91 12.97
N PRO A 299 -40.52 -7.55 13.19
CA PRO A 299 -41.29 -8.19 12.12
C PRO A 299 -41.86 -7.17 11.12
N ASP A 300 -42.14 -5.95 11.58
CA ASP A 300 -42.75 -4.88 10.78
C ASP A 300 -41.70 -4.06 10.01
N ALA A 301 -40.42 -4.24 10.32
CA ALA A 301 -39.35 -3.52 9.64
C ALA A 301 -39.03 -4.16 8.28
N GLN A 302 -39.00 -3.33 7.24
CA GLN A 302 -38.57 -3.74 5.91
C GLN A 302 -37.07 -4.10 5.91
N PRO A 303 -36.68 -5.28 5.38
CA PRO A 303 -35.28 -5.64 5.24
C PRO A 303 -34.54 -4.69 4.29
N ILE A 304 -33.33 -4.31 4.66
CA ILE A 304 -32.47 -3.38 3.92
C ILE A 304 -31.41 -4.20 3.18
N PRO A 305 -31.21 -4.03 1.86
CA PRO A 305 -30.19 -4.77 1.12
C PRO A 305 -28.78 -4.37 1.59
N ILE A 306 -27.84 -5.33 1.53
CA ILE A 306 -26.40 -5.07 1.74
C ILE A 306 -25.73 -5.01 0.37
N SER A 307 -24.82 -4.06 0.16
CA SER A 307 -24.01 -4.00 -1.06
C SER A 307 -23.13 -5.25 -1.19
N GLU A 308 -23.10 -5.88 -2.37
CA GLU A 308 -22.26 -7.06 -2.64
C GLU A 308 -20.77 -6.75 -2.46
N ASP A 309 -20.32 -5.59 -2.95
CA ASP A 309 -18.95 -5.09 -2.73
C ASP A 309 -18.64 -5.02 -1.23
N ALA A 310 -19.56 -4.52 -0.42
CA ALA A 310 -19.37 -4.40 1.03
C ALA A 310 -19.29 -5.76 1.74
N ILE A 311 -19.95 -6.80 1.22
CA ILE A 311 -19.84 -8.18 1.72
C ILE A 311 -18.45 -8.74 1.43
N TRP A 312 -17.98 -8.57 0.20
CA TRP A 312 -16.64 -9.03 -0.19
C TRP A 312 -15.55 -8.32 0.63
N ASP A 313 -15.67 -7.00 0.73
CA ASP A 313 -14.87 -6.10 1.57
C ASP A 313 -14.81 -6.59 3.02
N TYR A 314 -15.96 -6.86 3.63
CA TYR A 314 -16.05 -7.40 4.99
C TYR A 314 -15.31 -8.74 5.16
N CYS A 315 -15.55 -9.70 4.26
CA CYS A 315 -14.93 -11.03 4.33
C CYS A 315 -13.41 -10.93 4.21
N SER A 316 -12.91 -10.06 3.33
CA SER A 316 -11.47 -9.80 3.17
C SER A 316 -10.81 -9.17 4.41
N ALA A 317 -11.60 -8.46 5.22
CA ALA A 317 -11.14 -7.70 6.39
C ALA A 317 -11.19 -8.47 7.72
N LEU A 318 -11.73 -9.70 7.73
CA LEU A 318 -11.90 -10.51 8.92
C LEU A 318 -10.57 -10.74 9.65
N THR A 319 -10.55 -10.44 10.95
CA THR A 319 -9.37 -10.72 11.78
C THR A 319 -9.30 -12.20 12.16
N PRO A 320 -8.12 -12.75 12.50
CA PRO A 320 -8.02 -14.13 12.98
C PRO A 320 -8.99 -14.46 14.12
N PHE A 321 -9.29 -13.49 15.00
CA PHE A 321 -10.28 -13.66 16.04
C PHE A 321 -11.69 -13.84 15.48
N GLN A 322 -12.06 -13.07 14.45
CA GLN A 322 -13.39 -13.11 13.83
C GLN A 322 -13.63 -14.33 12.94
N LYS A 323 -12.58 -15.10 12.63
CA LYS A 323 -12.61 -16.35 11.86
C LYS A 323 -12.73 -17.61 12.73
N GLN A 324 -12.80 -17.47 14.05
CA GLN A 324 -12.83 -18.63 14.95
C GLN A 324 -14.18 -19.34 14.93
N GLU A 325 -14.16 -20.62 14.54
CA GLU A 325 -15.30 -21.53 14.60
C GLU A 325 -15.21 -22.46 15.83
N PRO A 326 -16.30 -22.67 16.59
CA PRO A 326 -17.54 -21.88 16.64
C PRO A 326 -17.36 -20.59 17.47
N PRO A 327 -18.24 -19.56 17.30
CA PRO A 327 -19.54 -19.57 16.64
C PRO A 327 -19.58 -18.98 15.21
N PHE A 328 -18.44 -18.51 14.69
CA PHE A 328 -18.35 -17.85 13.39
C PHE A 328 -17.75 -18.77 12.32
N ASP A 329 -17.99 -18.43 11.06
CA ASP A 329 -17.43 -19.11 9.90
C ASP A 329 -16.02 -18.57 9.61
N GLU A 330 -15.10 -19.46 9.25
CA GLU A 330 -13.71 -19.11 8.98
C GLU A 330 -13.54 -18.11 7.81
N ASN A 331 -14.41 -18.20 6.80
CA ASN A 331 -14.31 -17.40 5.58
C ASN A 331 -15.34 -16.27 5.53
N LYS A 332 -16.47 -16.43 6.22
CA LYS A 332 -17.62 -15.53 6.18
C LYS A 332 -17.91 -14.85 7.51
N GLY A 333 -17.17 -15.16 8.57
CA GLY A 333 -17.34 -14.55 9.89
C GLY A 333 -18.76 -14.74 10.43
N VAL A 334 -19.50 -13.64 10.58
CA VAL A 334 -20.87 -13.69 11.14
C VAL A 334 -21.94 -13.98 10.08
N PHE A 335 -21.59 -14.09 8.80
CA PHE A 335 -22.56 -14.28 7.72
C PHE A 335 -23.21 -15.67 7.74
N LYS A 336 -24.32 -15.75 8.47
CA LYS A 336 -25.25 -16.87 8.48
C LYS A 336 -26.66 -16.34 8.72
N ASN A 337 -27.66 -16.93 8.08
CA ASN A 337 -29.05 -16.51 8.20
C ASN A 337 -29.48 -16.47 9.69
N GLY A 338 -30.16 -15.39 10.09
CA GLY A 338 -30.60 -15.15 11.46
C GLY A 338 -29.52 -14.65 12.43
N ARG A 339 -28.28 -14.37 11.97
CA ARG A 339 -27.23 -13.81 12.84
C ARG A 339 -27.36 -12.29 12.98
N CYS A 340 -27.08 -11.81 14.18
CA CYS A 340 -27.03 -10.39 14.50
C CYS A 340 -25.83 -9.69 13.85
N ILE A 341 -26.03 -8.48 13.36
CA ILE A 341 -25.00 -7.61 12.78
C ILE A 341 -25.25 -6.14 13.12
N PHE A 342 -24.19 -5.33 13.13
CA PHE A 342 -24.23 -3.88 13.33
C PHE A 342 -23.92 -3.17 12.03
N TYR A 343 -24.60 -2.07 11.74
CA TYR A 343 -24.45 -1.34 10.47
C TYR A 343 -24.64 0.16 10.65
N CYS A 344 -24.06 0.96 9.75
CA CYS A 344 -24.40 2.37 9.64
C CYS A 344 -25.72 2.49 8.87
N GLN A 345 -26.65 3.29 9.38
CA GLN A 345 -27.91 3.59 8.70
C GLN A 345 -27.63 4.16 7.29
N PRO A 346 -28.08 3.50 6.21
CA PRO A 346 -27.96 4.07 4.86
C PRO A 346 -29.00 5.16 4.65
N GLU A 347 -28.76 5.99 3.64
CA GLU A 347 -29.77 6.91 3.12
C GLU A 347 -31.00 6.12 2.61
N PRO A 348 -32.21 6.71 2.67
CA PRO A 348 -33.42 6.05 2.20
C PRO A 348 -33.27 5.49 0.77
N GLY A 349 -33.56 4.20 0.59
CA GLY A 349 -33.46 3.52 -0.71
C GLY A 349 -32.05 3.04 -1.10
N GLN A 350 -31.01 3.39 -0.34
CA GLN A 350 -29.64 2.92 -0.60
C GLN A 350 -29.33 1.63 0.19
N PRO A 351 -28.45 0.75 -0.35
CA PRO A 351 -28.01 -0.43 0.38
C PRO A 351 -27.06 -0.06 1.53
N VAL A 352 -26.94 -0.97 2.50
CA VAL A 352 -25.93 -0.89 3.55
C VAL A 352 -24.55 -1.13 2.95
N THR A 353 -23.63 -0.18 3.16
CA THR A 353 -22.23 -0.28 2.70
C THR A 353 -21.21 -0.41 3.84
N LEU A 354 -21.62 -0.12 5.08
CA LEU A 354 -20.75 -0.15 6.26
C LEU A 354 -21.39 -0.97 7.38
N PHE A 355 -20.77 -2.08 7.74
CA PHE A 355 -21.28 -2.98 8.78
C PHE A 355 -20.17 -3.83 9.42
N GLY A 356 -20.49 -4.51 10.51
CA GLY A 356 -19.60 -5.50 11.13
C GLY A 356 -20.18 -6.20 12.36
N GLN A 357 -19.36 -7.05 12.98
CA GLN A 357 -19.79 -7.95 14.07
C GLN A 357 -19.97 -7.26 15.44
N SER A 358 -19.57 -5.99 15.57
CA SER A 358 -19.63 -5.20 16.81
C SER A 358 -19.93 -3.74 16.47
N PRO A 359 -20.51 -2.91 17.36
CA PRO A 359 -20.82 -1.51 17.04
C PRO A 359 -19.62 -0.65 16.62
N ASN A 360 -18.42 -1.01 17.08
CA ASN A 360 -17.16 -0.33 16.78
C ASN A 360 -16.36 -1.12 15.74
N PHE A 361 -17.01 -1.53 14.66
CA PHE A 361 -16.39 -2.33 13.59
C PHE A 361 -15.30 -1.55 12.84
N ARG A 362 -14.43 -2.29 12.14
CA ARG A 362 -13.44 -1.70 11.23
C ARG A 362 -14.16 -1.18 10.00
N ILE A 363 -13.79 -0.01 9.51
CA ILE A 363 -14.34 0.57 8.28
C ILE A 363 -13.28 0.55 7.17
N PRO A 364 -13.70 0.47 5.91
CA PRO A 364 -12.81 0.55 4.77
C PRO A 364 -12.20 1.95 4.66
N TYR A 365 -10.97 2.04 4.18
CA TYR A 365 -10.45 3.30 3.68
C TYR A 365 -11.15 3.67 2.37
N SER A 366 -12.08 4.63 2.41
CA SER A 366 -12.93 5.00 1.28
C SER A 366 -12.74 6.49 0.90
N PRO A 367 -11.91 6.81 -0.11
CA PRO A 367 -11.65 8.18 -0.54
C PRO A 367 -12.90 8.95 -0.97
N GLN A 368 -13.86 8.25 -1.59
CA GLN A 368 -15.14 8.82 -2.03
C GLN A 368 -16.22 8.79 -0.93
N GLY A 369 -15.96 8.11 0.19
CA GLY A 369 -16.92 7.94 1.28
C GLY A 369 -18.15 7.08 0.93
N ASN A 370 -18.08 6.29 -0.14
CA ASN A 370 -19.15 5.39 -0.58
C ASN A 370 -19.08 3.99 0.05
N GLY A 371 -18.07 3.74 0.89
CA GLY A 371 -17.86 2.46 1.56
C GLY A 371 -17.05 1.44 0.77
N LYS A 372 -16.61 1.76 -0.45
CA LYS A 372 -15.66 0.92 -1.21
C LYS A 372 -14.26 1.04 -0.62
N ALA A 373 -13.64 -0.09 -0.27
CA ALA A 373 -12.28 -0.14 0.22
C ALA A 373 -11.24 0.20 -0.86
N SER A 374 -10.20 0.91 -0.46
CA SER A 374 -9.03 1.16 -1.30
C SER A 374 -8.04 0.02 -1.23
N THR A 375 -7.26 -0.08 -2.30
CA THR A 375 -6.14 -1.00 -2.51
C THR A 375 -4.85 -0.23 -2.75
N ALA A 376 -3.70 -0.93 -2.77
CA ALA A 376 -2.45 -0.29 -3.17
C ALA A 376 -2.49 0.20 -4.63
N ARG A 377 -3.23 -0.49 -5.50
CA ARG A 377 -3.34 -0.18 -6.93
C ARG A 377 -4.05 1.15 -7.21
N ASP A 378 -4.97 1.56 -6.34
CA ASP A 378 -5.66 2.86 -6.45
C ASP A 378 -4.70 4.04 -6.29
N PHE A 379 -3.60 3.85 -5.56
CA PHE A 379 -2.59 4.89 -5.32
C PHE A 379 -1.44 4.86 -6.34
N ILE A 380 -1.60 4.12 -7.44
CA ILE A 380 -0.71 4.13 -8.59
C ILE A 380 -1.33 5.03 -9.68
N PRO A 381 -0.61 6.07 -10.15
CA PRO A 381 -1.04 6.90 -11.27
C PRO A 381 -1.42 6.06 -12.50
N ASP A 382 -2.47 6.45 -13.20
CA ASP A 382 -3.05 5.67 -14.31
C ASP A 382 -2.09 5.48 -15.49
N PHE A 383 -1.16 6.40 -15.72
CA PHE A 383 -0.12 6.24 -16.75
C PHE A 383 0.98 5.23 -16.38
N LEU A 384 1.05 4.75 -15.14
CA LEU A 384 2.03 3.78 -14.66
C LEU A 384 1.48 2.36 -14.54
N LYS A 385 0.27 2.11 -15.04
CA LYS A 385 -0.41 0.81 -14.99
C LYS A 385 -1.25 0.61 -16.24
N ASP A 386 -1.55 -0.64 -16.58
CA ASP A 386 -2.44 -0.92 -17.70
C ASP A 386 -3.89 -0.54 -17.31
N SER A 387 -4.51 0.30 -18.14
CA SER A 387 -5.92 0.73 -17.98
C SER A 387 -6.83 -0.09 -18.90
N LYS A 388 -8.15 -0.05 -18.63
CA LYS A 388 -9.16 -0.59 -19.53
C LYS A 388 -9.50 0.38 -20.67
N ASP A 389 -9.33 1.68 -20.41
CA ASP A 389 -9.81 2.74 -21.29
C ASP A 389 -8.77 3.21 -22.31
N LYS A 390 -7.53 2.69 -22.22
CA LYS A 390 -6.40 3.09 -23.05
C LYS A 390 -5.64 1.85 -23.52
N PRO A 391 -5.15 1.82 -24.78
CA PRO A 391 -4.25 0.78 -25.24
C PRO A 391 -3.02 0.68 -24.33
N ALA A 392 -2.66 -0.54 -23.94
CA ALA A 392 -1.47 -0.77 -23.15
C ALA A 392 -0.21 -0.42 -23.94
N ILE A 393 0.67 0.36 -23.32
CA ILE A 393 2.01 0.63 -23.85
C ILE A 393 2.97 -0.46 -23.43
N THR A 394 3.98 -0.78 -24.24
CA THR A 394 5.05 -1.71 -23.85
C THR A 394 6.27 -0.92 -23.37
N ASP A 395 6.69 -1.18 -22.13
CA ASP A 395 7.94 -0.60 -21.58
C ASP A 395 9.16 -1.49 -21.85
N VAL A 396 10.36 -0.97 -21.60
CA VAL A 396 11.64 -1.68 -21.89
C VAL A 396 11.75 -3.00 -21.11
N ALA A 397 11.30 -3.06 -19.85
CA ALA A 397 11.34 -4.28 -19.07
C ALA A 397 10.36 -5.33 -19.62
N GLU A 398 9.17 -4.91 -20.07
CA GLU A 398 8.21 -5.76 -20.75
C GLU A 398 8.73 -6.26 -22.10
N ALA A 399 9.42 -5.42 -22.87
CA ALA A 399 10.04 -5.80 -24.14
C ALA A 399 11.06 -6.94 -23.98
N ILE A 400 11.88 -6.87 -22.92
CA ILE A 400 12.94 -7.84 -22.63
C ILE A 400 12.35 -9.13 -22.03
N PHE A 401 11.52 -9.00 -20.99
CA PHE A 401 11.09 -10.12 -20.17
C PHE A 401 9.71 -10.69 -20.55
N GLY A 402 8.98 -10.05 -21.46
CA GLY A 402 7.63 -10.44 -21.86
C GLY A 402 6.55 -9.96 -20.90
N PHE A 403 5.30 -10.10 -21.32
CA PHE A 403 4.12 -9.61 -20.60
C PHE A 403 2.86 -10.41 -20.94
N VAL A 404 1.87 -10.34 -20.05
CA VAL A 404 0.49 -10.74 -20.28
C VAL A 404 -0.38 -9.61 -19.73
N ARG A 405 -1.19 -9.00 -20.59
CA ARG A 405 -2.05 -7.88 -20.20
C ARG A 405 -3.20 -8.40 -19.35
N ARG A 406 -3.51 -7.69 -18.26
CA ARG A 406 -4.57 -8.08 -17.31
C ARG A 406 -5.97 -7.89 -17.89
N ASN A 407 -6.15 -6.82 -18.65
CA ASN A 407 -7.41 -6.49 -19.31
C ASN A 407 -7.33 -6.88 -20.78
N GLN A 408 -8.47 -7.26 -21.36
CA GLN A 408 -8.59 -7.46 -22.79
C GLN A 408 -8.21 -6.18 -23.54
N GLN A 409 -7.31 -6.31 -24.50
CA GLN A 409 -6.85 -5.20 -25.33
C GLN A 409 -7.63 -5.15 -26.66
N PRO A 410 -7.67 -3.98 -27.34
CA PRO A 410 -8.10 -3.87 -28.72
C PRO A 410 -7.28 -4.79 -29.64
N GLU A 411 -7.84 -5.20 -30.79
CA GLU A 411 -7.20 -6.17 -31.71
C GLU A 411 -5.80 -5.75 -32.17
N GLU A 412 -5.54 -4.44 -32.32
CA GLU A 412 -4.24 -3.90 -32.76
C GLU A 412 -3.16 -3.91 -31.66
N THR A 413 -3.53 -4.21 -30.41
CA THR A 413 -2.62 -4.20 -29.26
C THR A 413 -2.37 -5.63 -28.77
N GLU A 414 -1.09 -6.03 -28.68
CA GLU A 414 -0.73 -7.37 -28.24
C GLU A 414 -1.26 -7.68 -26.82
N GLN A 415 -2.08 -8.73 -26.71
CA GLN A 415 -2.59 -9.20 -25.41
C GLN A 415 -1.48 -9.83 -24.55
N SER A 416 -0.50 -10.46 -25.19
CA SER A 416 0.61 -11.11 -24.51
C SER A 416 1.82 -11.25 -25.44
N ARG A 417 2.99 -11.37 -24.83
CA ARG A 417 4.25 -11.58 -25.54
C ARG A 417 5.24 -12.37 -24.70
N VAL A 418 5.88 -13.36 -25.32
CA VAL A 418 6.94 -14.15 -24.68
C VAL A 418 8.19 -13.28 -24.45
N GLY A 419 8.88 -13.53 -23.34
CA GLY A 419 10.17 -12.88 -23.08
C GLY A 419 11.26 -13.39 -24.02
N ARG A 420 12.24 -12.52 -24.28
CA ARG A 420 13.41 -12.81 -25.12
C ARG A 420 14.67 -13.09 -24.30
N VAL A 421 14.51 -13.27 -22.99
CA VAL A 421 15.57 -13.57 -22.03
C VAL A 421 15.19 -14.78 -21.19
N PHE A 422 16.09 -15.75 -21.14
CA PHE A 422 15.95 -17.02 -20.45
C PHE A 422 17.12 -17.18 -19.48
N VAL A 423 16.81 -17.41 -18.20
CA VAL A 423 17.80 -17.48 -17.13
C VAL A 423 17.81 -18.91 -16.61
N SER A 424 18.96 -19.59 -16.70
CA SER A 424 19.13 -20.92 -16.12
C SER A 424 19.12 -20.87 -14.59
N ASP A 425 18.97 -22.02 -13.96
CA ASP A 425 19.24 -22.13 -12.53
C ASP A 425 20.72 -21.81 -12.25
N GLY A 426 20.97 -21.19 -11.09
CA GLY A 426 22.29 -21.03 -10.51
C GLY A 426 22.73 -22.34 -9.90
N ILE A 427 23.72 -22.98 -10.50
CA ILE A 427 24.25 -24.26 -10.06
C ILE A 427 25.47 -24.01 -9.18
N LEU A 428 25.50 -24.66 -8.01
CA LEU A 428 26.62 -24.57 -7.09
C LEU A 428 27.92 -25.02 -7.76
N LYS A 429 29.01 -24.29 -7.52
CA LYS A 429 30.34 -24.69 -7.96
C LYS A 429 30.80 -25.95 -7.20
N SER A 430 31.23 -26.97 -7.93
CA SER A 430 31.50 -28.32 -7.38
C SER A 430 32.51 -28.36 -6.23
N ASN A 431 33.48 -27.42 -6.21
CA ASN A 431 34.47 -27.34 -5.14
C ASN A 431 33.92 -26.81 -3.79
N GLN A 432 32.68 -26.33 -3.75
CA GLN A 432 32.04 -25.76 -2.54
C GLN A 432 30.89 -26.61 -1.99
N GLU A 433 30.63 -27.80 -2.55
CA GLU A 433 29.57 -28.72 -2.10
C GLU A 433 29.64 -29.03 -0.60
N LYS A 434 30.85 -29.32 -0.09
CA LYS A 434 31.07 -29.62 1.34
C LYS A 434 30.73 -28.43 2.26
N GLN A 435 31.00 -27.20 1.83
CA GLN A 435 30.68 -26.01 2.61
C GLN A 435 29.16 -25.84 2.73
N VAL A 436 28.45 -25.99 1.61
CA VAL A 436 26.98 -25.89 1.60
C VAL A 436 26.35 -27.04 2.39
N GLN A 437 26.85 -28.27 2.25
CA GLN A 437 26.38 -29.41 3.03
C GLN A 437 26.51 -29.15 4.53
N ALA A 438 27.65 -28.63 4.99
CA ALA A 438 27.84 -28.26 6.39
C ALA A 438 26.83 -27.20 6.86
N SER A 439 26.44 -26.23 6.02
CA SER A 439 25.36 -25.28 6.35
C SER A 439 24.00 -25.99 6.46
N GLN A 440 23.72 -27.01 5.64
CA GLN A 440 22.45 -27.74 5.63
C GLN A 440 22.30 -28.79 6.75
N GLU A 441 23.41 -29.24 7.34
CA GLU A 441 23.42 -30.14 8.51
C GLU A 441 23.19 -29.39 9.84
N LYS A 442 23.31 -28.06 9.85
CA LYS A 442 22.99 -27.22 11.02
C LYS A 442 21.50 -27.33 11.38
N THR A 443 21.19 -27.18 12.67
CA THR A 443 19.81 -27.05 13.15
C THR A 443 19.11 -25.86 12.48
N PRO A 444 17.85 -26.01 12.01
CA PRO A 444 17.11 -24.90 11.44
C PRO A 444 17.03 -23.71 12.41
N VAL A 445 17.21 -22.51 11.87
CA VAL A 445 17.07 -21.27 12.63
C VAL A 445 15.64 -20.76 12.52
N LYS A 446 15.03 -20.46 13.66
CA LYS A 446 13.71 -19.80 13.72
C LYS A 446 13.88 -18.32 13.37
N ILE A 447 13.04 -17.82 12.47
CA ILE A 447 13.03 -16.42 12.03
C ILE A 447 11.62 -15.83 12.10
N LEU A 448 11.55 -14.50 12.22
CA LEU A 448 10.31 -13.71 12.15
C LEU A 448 10.31 -12.89 10.84
N LEU A 449 9.52 -13.31 9.87
CA LEU A 449 9.29 -12.55 8.62
C LEU A 449 8.05 -11.66 8.78
N SER A 450 8.14 -10.68 9.67
CA SER A 450 7.07 -9.68 9.81
C SER A 450 7.28 -8.53 8.84
N SER A 451 6.19 -7.86 8.48
CA SER A 451 6.23 -6.57 7.78
C SER A 451 5.22 -5.62 8.42
N PRO A 452 5.47 -4.29 8.44
CA PRO A 452 4.52 -3.34 8.96
C PRO A 452 3.19 -3.48 8.23
N LYS A 453 2.12 -3.61 9.02
CA LYS A 453 0.75 -3.75 8.51
C LYS A 453 0.40 -2.54 7.64
N PRO A 454 -0.56 -2.67 6.69
CA PRO A 454 -1.03 -1.53 5.91
C PRO A 454 -1.48 -0.33 6.75
N THR A 455 -1.84 -0.53 8.03
CA THR A 455 -2.13 0.55 8.98
C THR A 455 -0.97 1.53 9.23
N THR A 456 0.27 1.14 8.90
CA THR A 456 1.47 1.98 8.85
C THR A 456 1.55 2.70 7.49
N PHE A 457 0.45 3.32 7.07
CA PHE A 457 0.30 3.93 5.74
C PHE A 457 1.38 4.98 5.44
N GLN A 458 1.92 5.64 6.47
CA GLN A 458 2.90 6.72 6.32
C GLN A 458 4.28 6.23 5.85
N HIS A 459 4.54 4.92 5.91
CA HIS A 459 5.72 4.31 5.29
C HIS A 459 5.49 4.04 3.80
N TYR A 460 4.26 3.73 3.40
CA TYR A 460 3.94 3.21 2.05
C TYR A 460 3.40 4.28 1.10
N LEU A 461 2.86 5.38 1.64
CA LEU A 461 2.35 6.52 0.89
C LEU A 461 3.30 7.71 0.97
N VAL A 462 3.36 8.50 -0.09
CA VAL A 462 4.09 9.76 -0.12
C VAL A 462 3.51 10.74 0.92
N GLN A 463 4.36 11.24 1.81
CA GLN A 463 4.02 12.27 2.80
C GLN A 463 4.76 13.56 2.43
N LYS A 464 4.04 14.68 2.38
CA LYS A 464 4.63 16.02 2.11
C LYS A 464 5.02 16.77 3.38
N VAL A 465 4.53 16.31 4.53
CA VAL A 465 4.75 16.89 5.84
C VAL A 465 4.92 15.74 6.84
N ALA A 466 5.67 15.99 7.92
CA ALA A 466 5.83 15.04 9.01
C ALA A 466 4.81 15.25 10.15
N ASP A 467 3.95 16.27 10.07
CA ASP A 467 2.90 16.49 11.07
C ASP A 467 1.85 15.37 11.06
N LYS A 468 1.58 14.80 12.24
CA LYS A 468 0.76 13.60 12.48
C LYS A 468 -0.65 13.81 11.97
N SER A 469 -1.23 14.97 12.29
CA SER A 469 -2.62 15.31 11.98
C SER A 469 -2.82 15.51 10.47
N GLN A 470 -1.73 15.80 9.75
CA GLN A 470 -1.75 16.09 8.31
C GLN A 470 -1.32 14.92 7.42
N LEU A 471 -0.86 13.81 8.02
CA LEU A 471 -0.40 12.62 7.28
C LEU A 471 -1.52 12.08 6.38
N LYS A 472 -1.13 11.74 5.15
CA LYS A 472 -2.01 11.13 4.16
C LYS A 472 -2.09 9.62 4.37
N HIS A 473 -3.29 9.10 4.28
CA HIS A 473 -3.64 7.68 4.47
C HIS A 473 -4.50 7.19 3.30
N TYR A 474 -4.89 5.92 3.29
CA TYR A 474 -5.63 5.33 2.16
C TYR A 474 -7.06 5.84 1.94
N ALA A 475 -7.57 6.75 2.79
CA ALA A 475 -8.82 7.49 2.50
C ALA A 475 -8.54 8.90 1.96
N SER A 476 -7.28 9.25 1.73
CA SER A 476 -6.90 10.43 0.95
C SER A 476 -7.22 10.20 -0.52
N GLN A 477 -7.53 11.28 -1.24
CA GLN A 477 -7.85 11.23 -2.67
C GLN A 477 -6.68 10.61 -3.47
N PRO A 478 -6.89 9.48 -4.17
CA PRO A 478 -5.88 8.88 -5.06
C PRO A 478 -5.65 9.72 -6.33
N PRO A 479 -4.57 9.45 -7.08
CA PRO A 479 -4.38 10.04 -8.41
C PRO A 479 -5.47 9.59 -9.38
N SER A 480 -5.68 10.41 -10.42
CA SER A 480 -6.52 10.08 -11.56
C SER A 480 -5.88 10.62 -12.83
N ASP A 481 -6.32 10.15 -13.99
CA ASP A 481 -5.94 10.66 -15.31
C ASP A 481 -5.91 12.19 -15.46
N THR A 482 -6.77 12.90 -14.73
CA THR A 482 -6.92 14.37 -14.87
C THR A 482 -6.35 15.17 -13.71
N LYS A 483 -6.03 14.54 -12.57
CA LYS A 483 -5.62 15.26 -11.36
C LYS A 483 -4.56 14.48 -10.57
N PRO A 484 -3.47 15.15 -10.14
CA PRO A 484 -2.54 14.57 -9.19
C PRO A 484 -3.28 14.34 -7.86
N GLY A 485 -3.26 13.10 -7.37
CA GLY A 485 -3.88 12.75 -6.10
C GLY A 485 -3.26 13.52 -4.92
N LYS A 486 -3.88 13.43 -3.75
CA LYS A 486 -3.28 13.97 -2.50
C LYS A 486 -2.01 13.22 -2.10
N THR A 487 -1.89 11.96 -2.51
CA THR A 487 -0.73 11.08 -2.28
C THR A 487 -0.72 9.95 -3.31
N VAL A 488 0.40 9.22 -3.40
CA VAL A 488 0.62 8.04 -4.23
C VAL A 488 1.44 7.02 -3.42
N ILE A 489 1.52 5.76 -3.89
CA ILE A 489 2.47 4.80 -3.30
C ILE A 489 3.91 5.29 -3.47
N ARG A 490 4.79 4.91 -2.54
CA ARG A 490 6.20 5.35 -2.58
C ARG A 490 7.04 4.72 -3.70
N GLY A 491 6.58 3.68 -4.39
CA GLY A 491 7.29 3.04 -5.51
C GLY A 491 7.83 1.64 -5.19
N HIS A 492 9.00 1.29 -5.74
CA HIS A 492 9.55 -0.07 -5.63
C HIS A 492 10.22 -0.27 -4.27
N LYS A 493 9.67 -1.21 -3.49
CA LYS A 493 10.21 -1.57 -2.17
C LYS A 493 11.48 -2.41 -2.32
N LEU A 494 12.60 -1.90 -1.79
CA LEU A 494 13.89 -2.59 -1.71
C LEU A 494 14.33 -2.71 -0.24
N TYR A 495 15.28 -3.60 0.05
CA TYR A 495 15.81 -3.81 1.40
C TYR A 495 17.25 -3.33 1.49
N TRP A 496 17.62 -2.75 2.62
CA TRP A 496 18.99 -2.32 2.87
C TRP A 496 19.92 -3.51 3.05
N HIS A 497 21.13 -3.44 2.50
CA HIS A 497 22.21 -4.37 2.85
C HIS A 497 22.76 -4.01 4.22
N LYS A 498 22.66 -4.95 5.15
CA LYS A 498 23.02 -4.76 6.56
C LYS A 498 23.47 -6.08 7.16
N PRO A 499 24.18 -6.08 8.31
CA PRO A 499 24.52 -7.32 9.01
C PRO A 499 23.28 -8.20 9.26
N ALA A 500 23.47 -9.52 9.10
CA ALA A 500 22.40 -10.48 9.33
C ALA A 500 22.07 -10.55 10.82
N ARG A 501 20.82 -10.27 11.18
CA ARG A 501 20.34 -10.32 12.57
C ARG A 501 19.01 -11.06 12.66
N ILE A 502 18.99 -12.10 13.48
CA ILE A 502 17.83 -12.95 13.69
C ILE A 502 17.33 -12.71 15.11
N GLU A 503 16.24 -11.94 15.21
CA GLU A 503 15.54 -11.74 16.47
C GLU A 503 14.16 -12.35 16.36
N VAL A 504 13.91 -13.34 17.21
CA VAL A 504 12.60 -13.94 17.37
C VAL A 504 12.20 -13.72 18.82
N PRO A 505 11.18 -12.88 19.09
CA PRO A 505 10.61 -12.75 20.42
C PRO A 505 10.20 -14.13 20.96
N SER A 506 10.41 -14.37 22.26
CA SER A 506 10.11 -15.65 22.90
C SER A 506 8.61 -16.01 22.84
N ASP A 507 7.75 -14.99 22.72
CA ASP A 507 6.30 -15.09 22.58
C ASP A 507 5.81 -15.10 21.13
N ALA A 508 6.71 -15.09 20.14
CA ALA A 508 6.33 -15.10 18.73
C ALA A 508 5.62 -16.41 18.35
N SER A 509 4.35 -16.29 17.94
CA SER A 509 3.54 -17.44 17.54
C SER A 509 4.14 -18.20 16.35
N ASP A 510 3.86 -19.50 16.27
CA ASP A 510 4.32 -20.33 15.16
C ASP A 510 3.77 -19.89 13.80
N THR A 511 2.59 -19.27 13.78
CA THR A 511 2.00 -18.70 12.55
C THR A 511 2.77 -17.52 11.98
N GLN A 512 3.59 -16.85 12.79
CA GLN A 512 4.39 -15.68 12.38
C GLN A 512 5.84 -16.03 12.09
N THR A 513 6.26 -17.25 12.42
CA THR A 513 7.67 -17.65 12.39
C THR A 513 7.91 -18.74 11.36
N SER A 514 9.09 -18.73 10.76
CA SER A 514 9.53 -19.76 9.81
C SER A 514 10.83 -20.38 10.30
N LEU A 515 11.10 -21.61 9.88
CA LEU A 515 12.41 -22.24 10.05
C LEU A 515 13.18 -22.10 8.74
N ILE A 516 14.48 -21.81 8.81
CA ILE A 516 15.36 -21.69 7.64
C ILE A 516 16.74 -22.31 7.92
N LYS A 517 17.39 -22.80 6.88
CA LYS A 517 18.79 -23.24 6.84
C LYS A 517 19.52 -22.43 5.77
N PRO A 518 19.95 -21.19 6.09
CA PRO A 518 20.67 -20.37 5.13
C PRO A 518 22.04 -20.98 4.82
N ILE A 519 22.55 -20.73 3.62
CA ILE A 519 23.94 -21.01 3.26
C ILE A 519 24.82 -19.82 3.63
N ASP A 520 26.10 -20.09 3.86
CA ASP A 520 27.08 -19.09 4.28
C ASP A 520 27.42 -18.08 3.14
N SER A 521 28.12 -16.99 3.47
CA SER A 521 28.70 -16.06 2.48
C SER A 521 29.92 -16.67 1.79
N GLY A 522 30.28 -16.20 0.61
CA GLY A 522 31.41 -16.66 -0.20
C GLY A 522 31.10 -17.88 -1.06
N ILE A 523 29.83 -18.25 -1.20
CA ILE A 523 29.39 -19.38 -2.02
C ILE A 523 29.11 -18.90 -3.44
N GLU A 524 29.64 -19.62 -4.42
CA GLU A 524 29.57 -19.30 -5.83
C GLU A 524 28.58 -20.21 -6.57
N PHE A 525 27.73 -19.60 -7.38
CA PHE A 525 26.79 -20.26 -8.27
C PHE A 525 27.03 -19.78 -9.70
N THR A 526 27.02 -20.69 -10.67
CA THR A 526 27.10 -20.34 -12.09
C THR A 526 25.75 -20.46 -12.76
N PHE A 527 25.39 -19.48 -13.58
CA PHE A 527 24.18 -19.51 -14.40
C PHE A 527 24.41 -18.81 -15.73
N THR A 528 23.52 -19.04 -16.68
CA THR A 528 23.57 -18.43 -18.00
C THR A 528 22.28 -17.68 -18.29
N ILE A 529 22.44 -16.47 -18.83
CA ILE A 529 21.35 -15.68 -19.40
C ILE A 529 21.41 -15.83 -20.93
N HIS A 530 20.50 -16.60 -21.50
CA HIS A 530 20.32 -16.65 -22.96
C HIS A 530 19.39 -15.54 -23.40
N PHE A 531 19.70 -14.92 -24.55
CA PHE A 531 18.85 -13.87 -25.11
C PHE A 531 18.80 -13.90 -26.62
N GLU A 532 17.68 -13.44 -27.18
CA GLU A 532 17.42 -13.45 -28.61
C GLU A 532 16.90 -12.10 -29.09
N ASN A 533 17.40 -11.63 -30.24
CA ASN A 533 16.96 -10.42 -30.91
C ASN A 533 16.80 -9.18 -29.99
N LEU A 534 17.68 -8.99 -29.00
CA LEU A 534 17.66 -7.77 -28.22
C LEU A 534 18.20 -6.61 -29.04
N SER A 535 17.54 -5.45 -29.02
CA SER A 535 18.12 -4.23 -29.55
C SER A 535 19.36 -3.81 -28.74
N GLN A 536 20.11 -2.85 -29.26
CA GLN A 536 21.26 -2.29 -28.56
C GLN A 536 20.84 -1.65 -27.21
N VAL A 537 19.68 -0.99 -27.16
CA VAL A 537 19.09 -0.42 -25.94
C VAL A 537 18.69 -1.51 -24.95
N GLU A 538 18.02 -2.57 -25.42
CA GLU A 538 17.54 -3.67 -24.58
C GLU A 538 18.69 -4.46 -23.96
N LEU A 539 19.73 -4.77 -24.74
CA LEU A 539 20.95 -5.39 -24.22
C LEU A 539 21.69 -4.43 -23.28
N GLY A 540 21.74 -3.15 -23.62
CA GLY A 540 22.30 -2.09 -22.78
C GLY A 540 21.65 -2.01 -21.40
N ALA A 541 20.33 -2.15 -21.31
CA ALA A 541 19.60 -2.15 -20.04
C ALA A 541 20.00 -3.33 -19.13
N LEU A 542 20.16 -4.54 -19.70
CA LEU A 542 20.62 -5.72 -18.96
C LEU A 542 22.06 -5.56 -18.49
N LEU A 543 22.94 -5.10 -19.38
CA LEU A 543 24.36 -4.89 -19.06
C LEU A 543 24.53 -3.79 -18.02
N TRP A 544 23.76 -2.70 -18.11
CA TRP A 544 23.80 -1.60 -17.14
C TRP A 544 23.46 -2.09 -15.73
N VAL A 545 22.44 -2.96 -15.61
CA VAL A 545 22.09 -3.57 -14.32
C VAL A 545 23.18 -4.54 -13.86
N LEU A 546 23.58 -5.50 -14.70
CA LEU A 546 24.56 -6.53 -14.34
C LEU A 546 25.92 -5.94 -13.94
N SER A 547 26.34 -4.85 -14.58
CA SER A 547 27.60 -4.19 -14.28
C SER A 547 27.64 -3.56 -12.90
N LEU A 548 26.51 -3.17 -12.31
CA LEU A 548 26.49 -2.49 -11.01
C LEU A 548 27.24 -3.26 -9.91
N SER A 549 27.01 -4.58 -9.81
CA SER A 549 27.68 -5.40 -8.81
C SER A 549 29.03 -5.94 -9.25
N SER A 550 29.42 -5.77 -10.51
CA SER A 550 30.69 -6.32 -11.02
C SER A 550 31.79 -5.27 -11.04
N GLU A 551 33.03 -5.72 -11.25
CA GLU A 551 34.15 -4.79 -11.47
C GLU A 551 33.94 -3.91 -12.74
N LYS A 552 33.08 -4.34 -13.66
CA LYS A 552 32.75 -3.58 -14.88
C LYS A 552 31.93 -2.31 -14.59
N SER A 553 31.40 -2.14 -13.37
CA SER A 553 30.69 -0.91 -12.98
C SER A 553 31.51 0.35 -13.25
N GLN A 554 32.83 0.28 -13.01
CA GLN A 554 33.74 1.41 -13.20
C GLN A 554 34.05 1.64 -14.69
N THR A 555 34.33 0.58 -15.45
CA THR A 555 34.69 0.71 -16.88
C THR A 555 33.50 1.07 -17.76
N LEU A 556 32.28 0.68 -17.36
CA LEU A 556 31.03 1.03 -18.05
C LEU A 556 30.35 2.27 -17.46
N GLU A 557 30.95 2.88 -16.43
CA GLU A 557 30.50 4.10 -15.76
C GLU A 557 29.06 4.05 -15.21
N THR A 558 28.54 2.86 -14.89
CA THR A 558 27.14 2.66 -14.45
C THR A 558 26.94 2.98 -12.97
N GLY A 559 27.96 2.72 -12.15
CA GLY A 559 28.00 3.06 -10.73
C GLY A 559 28.70 4.40 -10.46
N LYS A 560 28.65 4.84 -9.21
CA LYS A 560 29.50 5.93 -8.72
C LYS A 560 30.90 5.37 -8.39
N SER A 561 31.91 6.21 -8.56
CA SER A 561 33.28 5.89 -8.14
C SER A 561 33.32 5.64 -6.64
N ASP A 562 34.13 4.67 -6.21
CA ASP A 562 34.35 4.30 -4.81
C ASP A 562 33.12 3.78 -4.04
N GLU A 563 32.02 3.45 -4.73
CA GLU A 563 30.86 2.77 -4.15
C GLU A 563 30.79 1.31 -4.63
N LYS A 564 30.45 0.39 -3.72
CA LYS A 564 30.23 -1.02 -4.02
C LYS A 564 28.75 -1.35 -3.89
N TYR A 565 28.26 -2.06 -4.91
CA TYR A 565 26.85 -2.45 -4.98
C TYR A 565 26.70 -3.96 -4.94
N CYS A 566 25.63 -4.39 -4.28
CA CYS A 566 25.22 -5.78 -4.21
C CYS A 566 23.74 -5.86 -4.62
N PHE A 567 23.31 -6.97 -5.21
CA PHE A 567 21.88 -7.23 -5.43
C PHE A 567 21.27 -7.96 -4.23
N SER A 568 19.95 -7.91 -4.11
CA SER A 568 19.22 -8.58 -3.03
C SER A 568 18.40 -9.76 -3.56
N LEU A 569 18.70 -10.95 -3.06
CA LEU A 569 18.09 -12.22 -3.48
C LEU A 569 17.54 -12.99 -2.27
N GLY A 570 16.53 -13.84 -2.49
CA GLY A 570 16.02 -14.74 -1.47
C GLY A 570 15.05 -14.11 -0.46
N MET A 571 14.66 -14.90 0.54
CA MET A 571 13.57 -14.57 1.48
C MET A 571 14.05 -13.85 2.74
N GLY A 572 15.34 -13.94 3.08
CA GLY A 572 15.93 -13.35 4.28
C GLY A 572 16.30 -11.87 4.18
N LYS A 573 15.95 -11.18 3.08
CA LYS A 573 16.26 -9.75 2.84
C LYS A 573 15.95 -8.83 4.03
N PRO A 574 14.78 -8.94 4.70
CA PRO A 574 14.50 -8.08 5.87
C PRO A 574 15.47 -8.25 7.04
N LEU A 575 16.13 -9.40 7.11
CA LEU A 575 17.03 -9.79 8.20
C LEU A 575 18.49 -9.43 7.88
N GLY A 576 18.80 -8.84 6.73
CA GLY A 576 20.18 -8.59 6.28
C GLY A 576 20.82 -9.76 5.53
N MET A 577 20.02 -10.73 5.08
CA MET A 577 20.47 -11.86 4.26
C MET A 577 20.21 -11.58 2.78
N GLY A 578 20.99 -12.20 1.90
CA GLY A 578 20.73 -12.24 0.46
C GLY A 578 21.41 -11.17 -0.36
N ALA A 579 22.38 -10.46 0.19
CA ALA A 579 23.34 -9.69 -0.60
C ALA A 579 24.14 -10.64 -1.51
N VAL A 580 24.17 -10.36 -2.81
CA VAL A 580 24.91 -11.14 -3.82
C VAL A 580 25.63 -10.22 -4.81
N LYS A 581 26.82 -10.65 -5.24
CA LYS A 581 27.57 -10.07 -6.35
C LYS A 581 27.36 -10.91 -7.61
N ILE A 582 27.30 -10.29 -8.78
CA ILE A 582 27.31 -10.99 -10.07
C ILE A 582 28.42 -10.44 -10.94
N ASP A 583 29.37 -11.29 -11.29
CA ASP A 583 30.35 -11.05 -12.35
C ASP A 583 29.91 -11.79 -13.62
N TYR A 584 30.26 -11.25 -14.80
CA TYR A 584 29.73 -11.79 -16.06
C TYR A 584 30.62 -11.60 -17.29
N GLU A 585 30.44 -12.50 -18.26
CA GLU A 585 31.03 -12.43 -19.61
C GLU A 585 29.95 -12.48 -20.69
N LEU A 586 29.97 -11.50 -21.60
CA LEU A 586 29.06 -11.45 -22.74
C LEU A 586 29.63 -12.25 -23.93
N HIS A 587 28.79 -13.09 -24.52
CA HIS A 587 29.10 -13.79 -25.76
C HIS A 587 27.98 -13.57 -26.79
N LEU A 588 28.31 -12.80 -27.83
CA LEU A 588 27.42 -12.59 -28.97
C LEU A 588 27.54 -13.73 -29.97
N SER A 589 26.43 -14.08 -30.62
CA SER A 589 26.34 -15.12 -31.63
C SER A 589 25.86 -14.53 -32.95
N ASP A 590 26.68 -14.66 -33.98
CA ASP A 590 26.26 -14.49 -35.36
C ASP A 590 25.42 -15.70 -35.77
N ARG A 591 24.10 -15.50 -35.84
CA ARG A 591 23.15 -16.56 -36.18
C ARG A 591 23.28 -17.01 -37.62
N THR A 592 23.67 -16.11 -38.52
CA THR A 592 23.91 -16.46 -39.92
C THR A 592 25.09 -17.42 -40.02
N GLU A 593 26.23 -17.08 -39.41
CA GLU A 593 27.41 -17.96 -39.41
C GLU A 593 27.16 -19.25 -38.61
N ARG A 594 26.43 -19.19 -37.49
CA ARG A 594 26.06 -20.38 -36.70
C ARG A 594 25.29 -21.42 -37.51
N TYR A 595 24.40 -20.99 -38.40
CA TYR A 595 23.56 -21.88 -39.20
C TYR A 595 24.10 -22.18 -40.60
N LYS A 596 25.12 -21.45 -41.08
CA LYS A 596 25.87 -21.79 -42.30
C LYS A 596 26.85 -22.94 -42.08
N ASN A 597 27.54 -22.97 -40.95
CA ASN A 597 28.59 -23.94 -40.64
C ASN A 597 28.18 -24.82 -39.46
N LEU A 598 28.32 -26.14 -39.61
CA LEU A 598 27.99 -27.09 -38.54
C LEU A 598 29.16 -27.27 -37.55
N PHE A 599 30.39 -27.33 -38.07
CA PHE A 599 31.60 -27.63 -37.30
C PHE A 599 32.68 -26.55 -37.47
N ASP A 600 33.45 -26.34 -36.40
CA ASP A 600 34.70 -25.59 -36.36
C ASP A 600 35.80 -26.55 -35.87
N GLY A 601 36.50 -27.16 -36.83
CA GLY A 601 37.35 -28.32 -36.55
C GLY A 601 36.56 -29.50 -35.98
N ASN A 602 36.94 -29.99 -34.80
CA ASN A 602 36.28 -31.08 -34.09
C ASN A 602 35.18 -30.61 -33.12
N LEU A 603 34.85 -29.32 -33.11
CA LEU A 603 33.87 -28.71 -32.22
C LEU A 603 32.66 -28.21 -33.01
N TRP A 604 31.54 -27.99 -32.32
CA TRP A 604 30.40 -27.32 -32.92
C TRP A 604 30.74 -25.87 -33.25
N HIS A 605 30.46 -25.44 -34.49
CA HIS A 605 30.57 -24.03 -34.83
C HIS A 605 29.50 -23.26 -34.05
N THR A 606 29.91 -22.36 -33.15
CA THR A 606 28.99 -21.64 -32.25
C THR A 606 28.54 -20.28 -32.79
N GLY A 607 29.18 -19.80 -33.87
CA GLY A 607 28.98 -18.44 -34.38
C GLY A 607 29.42 -17.36 -33.39
N LYS A 608 30.32 -17.65 -32.46
CA LYS A 608 30.77 -16.70 -31.44
C LYS A 608 31.47 -15.51 -32.10
N GLN A 609 31.06 -14.29 -31.75
CA GLN A 609 31.74 -13.06 -32.14
C GLN A 609 32.70 -12.59 -31.03
N ASN A 610 33.90 -12.13 -31.41
CA ASN A 610 34.94 -11.70 -30.47
C ASN A 610 34.86 -10.21 -30.08
N ASN A 611 34.08 -9.37 -30.77
CA ASN A 611 33.94 -7.96 -30.42
C ASN A 611 32.82 -7.73 -29.41
N THR A 612 33.19 -7.43 -28.16
CA THR A 612 32.24 -7.05 -27.11
C THR A 612 31.85 -5.58 -27.26
N LYS A 613 30.57 -5.32 -27.59
CA LYS A 613 29.98 -3.97 -27.72
C LYS A 613 29.36 -3.45 -26.41
N GLU A 614 29.88 -3.86 -25.25
CA GLU A 614 29.23 -3.61 -23.95
C GLU A 614 29.05 -2.11 -23.68
N ALA A 615 30.12 -1.32 -23.81
CA ALA A 615 30.08 0.13 -23.58
C ALA A 615 29.13 0.86 -24.55
N ASP A 616 29.08 0.43 -25.81
CA ASP A 616 28.18 1.01 -26.81
C ASP A 616 26.72 0.70 -26.49
N CYS A 617 26.42 -0.53 -26.03
CA CYS A 617 25.08 -0.91 -25.61
C CYS A 617 24.63 -0.11 -24.37
N VAL A 618 25.48 -0.02 -23.35
CA VAL A 618 25.21 0.75 -22.13
C VAL A 618 24.97 2.23 -22.46
N LYS A 619 25.82 2.84 -23.31
CA LYS A 619 25.63 4.23 -23.76
C LYS A 619 24.35 4.41 -24.58
N ALA A 620 24.02 3.48 -25.48
CA ALA A 620 22.78 3.52 -26.24
C ALA A 620 21.56 3.51 -25.30
N PHE A 621 21.60 2.67 -24.26
CA PHE A 621 20.56 2.65 -23.24
C PHE A 621 20.47 3.97 -22.46
N GLU A 622 21.58 4.52 -21.96
CA GLU A 622 21.55 5.80 -21.23
C GLU A 622 21.02 6.94 -22.11
N ASN A 623 21.49 7.04 -23.36
CA ASN A 623 21.02 8.04 -24.32
C ASN A 623 19.53 7.88 -24.61
N PHE A 624 19.03 6.64 -24.73
CA PHE A 624 17.61 6.38 -24.94
C PHE A 624 16.74 6.83 -23.76
N ILE A 625 17.18 6.53 -22.53
CA ILE A 625 16.46 6.95 -21.31
C ILE A 625 16.51 8.47 -21.11
N LEU A 626 17.63 9.13 -21.46
CA LEU A 626 17.83 10.58 -21.28
C LEU A 626 17.39 11.42 -22.49
N ASP A 627 16.88 10.79 -23.55
CA ASP A 627 16.41 11.48 -24.75
C ASP A 627 15.37 12.56 -24.41
N GLN A 628 15.43 13.71 -25.11
CA GLN A 628 14.57 14.86 -24.84
C GLN A 628 13.09 14.62 -25.16
N ASN A 629 12.79 13.74 -26.11
CA ASN A 629 11.44 13.55 -26.63
C ASN A 629 10.85 12.22 -26.15
N LYS A 630 11.62 11.15 -26.24
CA LYS A 630 11.19 9.76 -26.00
C LYS A 630 11.54 9.26 -24.59
N GLY A 631 12.55 9.84 -23.95
CA GLY A 631 13.05 9.44 -22.65
C GLY A 631 12.17 9.86 -21.47
N ILE A 632 12.81 9.98 -20.30
CA ILE A 632 12.17 10.32 -19.02
C ILE A 632 11.53 11.70 -19.01
N SER A 633 10.67 11.95 -18.02
CA SER A 633 10.07 13.28 -17.84
C SER A 633 11.11 14.32 -17.45
N GLU A 634 10.88 15.58 -17.82
CA GLU A 634 11.63 16.70 -17.25
C GLU A 634 11.58 16.70 -15.72
N ASP A 635 10.45 16.31 -15.13
CA ASP A 635 10.26 16.21 -13.68
C ASP A 635 11.11 15.11 -13.00
N ASP A 636 11.71 14.21 -13.78
CA ASP A 636 12.57 13.14 -13.28
C ASP A 636 14.04 13.53 -13.27
N HIS A 637 14.46 14.57 -14.00
CA HIS A 637 15.84 15.06 -13.96
C HIS A 637 16.18 15.79 -12.64
N PRO A 638 17.48 15.94 -12.31
CA PRO A 638 17.92 16.75 -11.19
C PRO A 638 17.39 18.19 -11.23
N ASN A 639 17.33 18.84 -10.06
CA ASN A 639 16.91 20.22 -9.95
C ASN A 639 17.86 21.14 -10.72
N GLY A 640 17.30 22.03 -11.54
CA GLY A 640 18.04 23.05 -12.29
C GLY A 640 18.82 22.56 -13.53
N ARG A 641 18.86 21.26 -13.85
CA ARG A 641 19.57 20.74 -15.05
C ARG A 641 18.99 19.44 -15.58
N ARG A 642 19.37 19.05 -16.80
CA ARG A 642 19.21 17.66 -17.27
C ARG A 642 20.39 16.82 -16.78
N ALA A 643 20.14 15.53 -16.57
CA ALA A 643 21.18 14.57 -16.25
C ALA A 643 21.96 14.22 -17.53
N ASN A 644 23.28 14.08 -17.41
CA ASN A 644 24.15 13.65 -18.51
C ASN A 644 24.43 12.14 -18.46
N SER A 645 24.21 11.51 -17.31
CA SER A 645 24.31 10.07 -17.11
C SER A 645 23.17 9.59 -16.23
N LEU A 646 22.78 8.33 -16.38
CA LEU A 646 21.64 7.75 -15.69
C LEU A 646 21.83 7.76 -14.16
N LYS A 647 23.07 7.58 -13.68
CA LYS A 647 23.41 7.62 -12.24
C LYS A 647 23.25 8.98 -11.58
N GLU A 648 23.08 10.06 -12.36
CA GLU A 648 22.80 11.39 -11.83
C GLU A 648 21.29 11.63 -11.62
N VAL A 649 20.44 10.76 -12.14
CA VAL A 649 18.99 10.93 -12.03
C VAL A 649 18.56 10.59 -10.60
N PRO A 650 17.80 11.45 -9.89
CA PRO A 650 17.50 11.27 -8.45
C PRO A 650 16.84 9.92 -8.11
N ARG A 651 15.95 9.42 -8.99
CA ARG A 651 15.37 8.07 -8.89
C ARG A 651 16.45 6.98 -8.88
N ILE A 652 17.46 7.13 -9.73
CA ILE A 652 18.56 6.17 -9.86
C ILE A 652 19.55 6.34 -8.71
N GLU A 653 19.79 7.56 -8.23
CA GLU A 653 20.54 7.78 -6.99
C GLU A 653 19.89 7.07 -5.80
N MET A 654 18.55 7.06 -5.71
CA MET A 654 17.83 6.27 -4.72
C MET A 654 18.03 4.77 -4.88
N LEU A 655 18.04 4.26 -6.13
CA LEU A 655 18.33 2.85 -6.39
C LEU A 655 19.76 2.50 -5.96
N LEU A 656 20.75 3.27 -6.41
CA LEU A 656 22.16 3.07 -6.09
C LEU A 656 22.35 3.10 -4.56
N ALA A 657 21.77 4.07 -3.86
CA ALA A 657 21.76 4.14 -2.40
C ALA A 657 21.25 2.83 -1.77
N MET A 658 20.13 2.28 -2.26
CA MET A 658 19.57 1.02 -1.76
C MET A 658 20.43 -0.21 -2.08
N LEU A 659 21.19 -0.20 -3.18
CA LEU A 659 22.05 -1.30 -3.59
C LEU A 659 23.45 -1.27 -2.96
N ARG A 660 23.84 -0.16 -2.32
CA ARG A 660 25.14 -0.04 -1.66
C ARG A 660 25.30 -1.10 -0.59
N CYS A 661 26.42 -1.82 -0.65
CA CYS A 661 26.86 -2.74 0.40
C CYS A 661 28.08 -2.21 1.17
N ASP A 662 28.51 -0.98 0.86
CA ASP A 662 29.42 -0.16 1.66
C ASP A 662 28.96 1.32 1.76
N PRO A 663 29.13 2.00 2.90
CA PRO A 663 29.38 1.41 4.21
C PRO A 663 28.18 0.55 4.65
N LYS A 664 28.40 -0.33 5.63
CA LYS A 664 27.27 -1.01 6.28
C LYS A 664 26.50 0.04 7.08
N LEU A 665 25.22 0.21 6.76
CA LEU A 665 24.33 1.08 7.51
C LEU A 665 24.20 0.61 8.96
N ASP A 666 24.00 1.56 9.85
CA ASP A 666 23.75 1.29 11.27
C ASP A 666 22.50 0.41 11.45
N GLU A 667 22.58 -0.52 12.40
CA GLU A 667 21.51 -1.48 12.65
C GLU A 667 20.26 -0.81 13.23
N GLU A 668 20.41 0.21 14.08
CA GLU A 668 19.27 0.91 14.67
C GLU A 668 18.53 1.78 13.63
N GLN A 669 19.24 2.27 12.60
CA GLN A 669 18.62 2.98 11.47
C GLN A 669 17.85 2.07 10.51
N THR A 670 18.15 0.76 10.52
CA THR A 670 17.62 -0.22 9.55
C THR A 670 16.88 -1.40 10.20
N ARG A 671 16.55 -1.32 11.49
CA ARG A 671 15.72 -2.33 12.18
C ARG A 671 14.24 -2.16 11.88
N TYR A 672 13.45 -3.17 12.20
CA TYR A 672 12.01 -3.00 12.30
C TYR A 672 11.66 -2.16 13.53
N MET A 673 10.68 -1.28 13.36
CA MET A 673 9.99 -0.63 14.47
C MET A 673 9.16 -1.67 15.25
N THR A 674 9.14 -1.58 16.58
CA THR A 674 8.44 -2.53 17.44
C THR A 674 7.34 -1.87 18.27
N ILE A 675 6.35 -2.67 18.66
CA ILE A 675 5.24 -2.21 19.50
C ILE A 675 5.73 -1.98 20.93
N ASP A 676 6.65 -2.81 21.42
CA ASP A 676 7.21 -2.73 22.78
C ASP A 676 7.98 -1.43 23.02
N LYS A 677 8.75 -0.98 22.02
CA LYS A 677 9.44 0.32 22.03
C LYS A 677 8.48 1.50 21.76
N LYS A 678 7.19 1.23 21.51
CA LYS A 678 6.16 2.23 21.15
C LYS A 678 6.51 3.07 19.92
N ASP A 679 7.35 2.54 19.04
CA ASP A 679 7.89 3.27 17.88
C ASP A 679 6.75 3.82 16.98
N TYR A 680 5.63 3.11 16.88
CA TYR A 680 4.52 3.47 15.98
C TYR A 680 3.55 4.54 16.55
N VAL A 681 3.61 4.87 17.84
CA VAL A 681 2.60 5.73 18.52
C VAL A 681 2.48 7.11 17.85
N ASN A 682 3.61 7.68 17.45
CA ASN A 682 3.66 9.01 16.86
C ASN A 682 3.53 9.03 15.33
N ARG A 683 3.27 7.86 14.71
CA ARG A 683 3.25 7.69 13.24
C ARG A 683 4.44 8.37 12.56
N PRO A 684 5.69 8.07 12.95
CA PRO A 684 6.84 8.68 12.32
C PRO A 684 6.86 8.33 10.82
N VAL A 685 7.39 9.25 10.01
CA VAL A 685 7.48 9.16 8.55
C VAL A 685 8.81 8.52 8.18
N LEU A 686 8.76 7.58 7.22
CA LEU A 686 9.95 6.89 6.74
C LEU A 686 10.73 7.80 5.77
N PRO A 687 11.98 8.19 6.07
CA PRO A 687 12.81 9.01 5.19
C PRO A 687 13.04 8.38 3.81
N THR A 688 13.49 9.18 2.84
CA THR A 688 13.94 8.69 1.53
C THR A 688 15.28 7.93 1.64
N PRO A 689 15.65 7.09 0.65
CA PRO A 689 16.97 6.46 0.64
C PRO A 689 18.12 7.47 0.76
N LEU A 690 18.00 8.62 0.07
CA LEU A 690 19.01 9.68 0.09
C LEU A 690 19.16 10.29 1.49
N GLN A 691 18.05 10.59 2.17
CA GLN A 691 18.07 11.11 3.55
C GLN A 691 18.68 10.12 4.55
N VAL A 692 18.47 8.81 4.37
CA VAL A 692 19.10 7.79 5.24
C VAL A 692 20.61 7.77 5.02
N MET A 693 21.07 7.86 3.78
CA MET A 693 22.49 7.87 3.43
C MET A 693 23.18 9.23 3.62
N GLY A 694 22.45 10.28 4.00
CA GLY A 694 22.98 11.64 4.08
C GLY A 694 23.38 12.23 2.72
N ILE A 695 22.81 11.71 1.62
CA ILE A 695 23.04 12.20 0.26
C ILE A 695 22.10 13.39 0.00
N SER A 696 22.63 14.45 -0.60
CA SER A 696 21.84 15.64 -0.96
C SER A 696 20.68 15.28 -1.87
N ASP A 697 19.48 15.73 -1.49
CA ASP A 697 18.27 15.52 -2.28
C ASP A 697 18.13 16.63 -3.33
N ASN A 698 18.46 16.30 -4.57
CA ASN A 698 18.41 17.19 -5.72
C ASN A 698 17.14 16.98 -6.58
N ARG A 699 16.09 16.34 -6.04
CA ARG A 699 14.83 16.16 -6.78
C ARG A 699 14.22 17.52 -7.12
N ARG A 700 13.61 17.62 -8.31
CA ARG A 700 12.80 18.80 -8.67
C ARG A 700 11.61 18.88 -7.70
N PRO A 701 11.42 20.03 -7.01
CA PRO A 701 10.33 20.16 -6.04
C PRO A 701 8.99 20.02 -6.75
N SER A 702 8.04 19.33 -6.10
CA SER A 702 6.68 19.30 -6.63
C SER A 702 6.12 20.71 -6.57
N PHE A 703 5.89 21.35 -7.74
CA PHE A 703 5.20 22.63 -7.80
C PHE A 703 3.92 22.53 -6.96
N SER A 704 3.93 23.17 -5.80
CA SER A 704 2.74 23.45 -5.02
C SER A 704 2.52 24.94 -5.11
N ALA A 705 1.30 25.35 -5.47
CA ALA A 705 0.88 26.72 -5.28
C ALA A 705 1.12 27.08 -3.80
N SER A 706 2.08 27.98 -3.59
CA SER A 706 2.33 28.78 -2.38
C SER A 706 2.30 28.04 -1.04
N SER A 707 3.48 27.61 -0.58
CA SER A 707 3.87 27.69 0.83
C SER A 707 4.60 29.03 1.05
N SER A 708 3.90 30.05 1.55
CA SER A 708 4.54 31.28 2.03
C SER A 708 5.10 31.06 3.43
N ALA A 709 6.41 30.87 3.54
CA ALA A 709 7.18 31.17 4.73
C ALA A 709 7.68 32.63 4.62
N ASN A 710 7.52 33.39 5.70
CA ASN A 710 7.87 34.81 5.79
C ASN A 710 9.39 35.07 5.71
N GLY A 711 9.79 36.12 4.97
CA GLY A 711 11.11 36.76 5.03
C GLY A 711 11.25 37.88 3.98
N LYS A 712 11.47 39.12 4.43
CA LYS A 712 11.39 40.38 3.67
C LYS A 712 12.51 40.58 2.61
N ALA A 713 12.16 41.11 1.44
CA ALA A 713 12.56 42.43 0.91
C ALA A 713 12.99 42.48 -0.59
N VAL A 714 12.52 43.57 -1.24
CA VAL A 714 13.02 44.33 -2.41
C VAL A 714 12.53 43.96 -3.83
N ILE A 715 12.02 45.02 -4.47
CA ILE A 715 11.45 45.18 -5.83
C ILE A 715 12.57 45.27 -6.87
N THR A 716 12.42 44.65 -8.06
CA THR A 716 12.50 45.34 -9.39
C THR A 716 12.23 44.40 -10.60
N SER A 717 11.35 44.90 -11.47
CA SER A 717 11.24 44.75 -12.95
C SER A 717 11.16 43.38 -13.68
N LYS A 718 9.98 43.18 -14.28
CA LYS A 718 9.61 42.43 -15.52
C LYS A 718 10.53 42.77 -16.74
N PRO A 719 10.58 42.00 -17.86
CA PRO A 719 9.42 41.61 -18.72
C PRO A 719 9.47 40.24 -19.46
N ALA A 720 8.30 39.62 -19.70
CA ALA A 720 7.65 39.30 -21.01
C ALA A 720 8.31 38.14 -21.81
N THR A 721 7.62 37.18 -22.45
CA THR A 721 6.39 37.28 -23.25
C THR A 721 5.84 35.88 -23.65
N GLN A 722 4.50 35.77 -23.65
CA GLN A 722 3.65 35.13 -24.67
C GLN A 722 3.54 33.59 -24.82
N ASN A 723 2.34 33.07 -24.55
CA ASN A 723 1.58 32.34 -25.59
C ASN A 723 0.06 32.38 -25.33
N GLN A 724 -0.68 32.34 -26.44
CA GLN A 724 -2.06 32.79 -26.64
C GLN A 724 -3.12 31.81 -26.10
N GLU A 725 -4.17 32.33 -25.45
CA GLU A 725 -5.40 31.61 -25.12
C GLU A 725 -6.64 32.31 -25.70
N SER A 726 -7.65 31.49 -25.99
CA SER A 726 -8.88 31.71 -26.75
C SER A 726 -9.77 32.88 -26.27
N ALA A 727 -10.33 33.61 -27.24
CA ALA A 727 -11.14 34.83 -27.10
C ALA A 727 -12.36 34.72 -26.15
N ARG A 728 -12.77 33.50 -25.76
CA ARG A 728 -13.91 33.28 -24.85
C ARG A 728 -13.52 33.28 -23.37
N GLN A 729 -12.26 33.01 -23.04
CA GLN A 729 -11.70 33.15 -21.68
C GLN A 729 -11.33 34.61 -21.35
N THR A 730 -11.14 35.44 -22.38
CA THR A 730 -10.80 36.86 -22.24
C THR A 730 -11.98 37.72 -21.78
N GLU A 731 -13.23 37.35 -22.09
CA GLU A 731 -14.41 38.11 -21.66
C GLU A 731 -14.76 37.90 -20.18
N ILE A 732 -14.59 36.69 -19.65
CA ILE A 732 -14.84 36.39 -18.22
C ILE A 732 -13.74 36.99 -17.35
N SER A 733 -12.49 36.98 -17.83
CA SER A 733 -11.32 37.51 -17.11
C SER A 733 -11.23 39.05 -17.13
N LYS A 734 -11.89 39.73 -18.09
CA LYS A 734 -11.92 41.21 -18.18
C LYS A 734 -12.85 41.89 -17.19
N LEU A 735 -13.78 41.17 -16.54
CA LEU A 735 -14.69 41.75 -15.56
C LEU A 735 -14.18 41.73 -14.10
N VAL A 736 -13.12 40.97 -13.80
CA VAL A 736 -12.65 40.77 -12.41
C VAL A 736 -11.38 41.57 -12.05
N GLN A 737 -10.76 42.31 -12.98
CA GLN A 737 -9.63 43.19 -12.67
C GLN A 737 -9.97 44.68 -12.80
N LYS A 738 -10.66 45.20 -11.78
CA LYS A 738 -10.34 46.44 -11.04
C LYS A 738 -11.58 46.91 -10.27
N GLN A 739 -11.67 46.52 -9.01
CA GLN A 739 -12.17 47.40 -7.96
C GLN A 739 -11.64 46.87 -6.63
N GLN A 740 -10.60 47.50 -6.08
CA GLN A 740 -10.25 47.32 -4.67
C GLN A 740 -11.42 47.88 -3.87
N LEU A 741 -12.28 46.98 -3.37
CA LEU A 741 -13.38 47.36 -2.51
C LEU A 741 -12.82 47.93 -1.21
N LYS A 742 -13.40 49.03 -0.73
CA LYS A 742 -13.02 49.65 0.55
C LYS A 742 -14.16 49.52 1.55
N GLU A 743 -13.81 49.35 2.83
CA GLU A 743 -14.80 49.48 3.91
C GLU A 743 -15.47 50.86 3.83
N GLY A 744 -16.79 50.88 3.94
CA GLY A 744 -17.60 52.09 3.78
C GLY A 744 -18.14 52.35 2.36
N GLN A 745 -17.66 51.64 1.33
CA GLN A 745 -18.16 51.77 -0.04
C GLN A 745 -19.60 51.26 -0.16
N ILE A 746 -20.42 52.00 -0.92
CA ILE A 746 -21.79 51.61 -1.28
C ILE A 746 -21.76 50.94 -2.66
N THR A 747 -22.41 49.79 -2.79
CA THR A 747 -22.51 49.03 -4.04
C THR A 747 -23.92 48.47 -4.20
N GLU A 748 -24.29 48.12 -5.42
CA GLU A 748 -25.59 47.52 -5.72
C GLU A 748 -25.57 46.02 -5.46
N ALA A 749 -26.66 45.52 -4.88
CA ALA A 749 -26.85 44.11 -4.61
C ALA A 749 -28.28 43.66 -4.91
N LYS A 750 -28.40 42.45 -5.44
CA LYS A 750 -29.68 41.81 -5.72
C LYS A 750 -30.11 40.94 -4.54
N VAL A 751 -31.34 41.09 -4.07
CA VAL A 751 -31.92 40.19 -3.08
C VAL A 751 -32.20 38.84 -3.74
N THR A 752 -31.54 37.78 -3.29
CA THR A 752 -31.65 36.43 -3.89
C THR A 752 -32.41 35.45 -3.02
N ASN A 753 -32.51 35.69 -1.71
CA ASN A 753 -33.24 34.82 -0.79
C ASN A 753 -33.66 35.59 0.49
N LYS A 754 -34.72 35.12 1.16
CA LYS A 754 -35.18 35.62 2.47
C LYS A 754 -35.52 34.42 3.36
N LYS A 755 -35.00 34.39 4.59
CA LYS A 755 -35.33 33.38 5.60
C LYS A 755 -36.02 34.02 6.79
N GLU A 756 -37.23 33.56 7.07
CA GLU A 756 -38.09 34.10 8.15
C GLU A 756 -37.48 33.82 9.53
N GLN A 757 -36.95 32.62 9.72
CA GLN A 757 -36.26 32.21 10.94
C GLN A 757 -34.96 33.02 11.11
N GLY A 758 -35.02 34.06 11.95
CA GLY A 758 -33.92 35.00 12.21
C GLY A 758 -33.91 36.26 11.33
N LYS A 759 -34.96 36.50 10.54
CA LYS A 759 -35.12 37.64 9.62
C LYS A 759 -33.87 37.95 8.79
N GLN A 760 -33.35 36.94 8.08
CA GLN A 760 -32.15 37.05 7.24
C GLN A 760 -32.51 37.32 5.78
N VAL A 761 -31.74 38.19 5.12
CA VAL A 761 -31.88 38.51 3.69
C VAL A 761 -30.55 38.22 3.00
N THR A 762 -30.55 37.43 1.93
CA THR A 762 -29.36 37.12 1.15
C THR A 762 -29.23 38.11 -0.01
N TYR A 763 -28.12 38.83 -0.04
CA TYR A 763 -27.75 39.77 -1.10
C TYR A 763 -26.62 39.18 -1.94
N GLU A 764 -26.74 39.28 -3.26
CA GLU A 764 -25.66 39.03 -4.22
C GLU A 764 -25.13 40.36 -4.71
N ILE A 765 -23.87 40.66 -4.38
CA ILE A 765 -23.21 41.92 -4.78
C ILE A 765 -22.94 41.87 -6.27
N ILE A 766 -23.47 42.81 -7.04
CA ILE A 766 -23.39 42.77 -8.51
C ILE A 766 -21.92 42.87 -8.98
N ALA A 767 -21.12 43.68 -8.29
CA ALA A 767 -19.72 43.93 -8.67
C ALA A 767 -18.79 42.72 -8.45
N THR A 768 -19.13 41.77 -7.58
CA THR A 768 -18.24 40.64 -7.21
C THR A 768 -18.91 39.28 -7.27
N SER A 769 -20.21 39.22 -7.54
CA SER A 769 -21.07 38.04 -7.41
C SER A 769 -21.00 37.36 -6.03
N GLN A 770 -20.52 38.07 -5.01
CA GLN A 770 -20.39 37.54 -3.65
C GLN A 770 -21.75 37.57 -2.94
N LYS A 771 -22.14 36.46 -2.30
CA LYS A 771 -23.40 36.34 -1.55
C LYS A 771 -23.20 36.47 -0.05
N LEU A 772 -24.00 37.33 0.59
CA LEU A 772 -23.96 37.59 2.03
C LEU A 772 -25.39 37.61 2.60
N SER A 773 -25.58 37.00 3.79
CA SER A 773 -26.90 36.84 4.42
C SER A 773 -27.00 37.49 5.80
N PRO A 774 -26.90 38.83 5.92
CA PRO A 774 -27.07 39.52 7.20
C PRO A 774 -28.50 39.37 7.75
N LYS A 775 -28.65 39.57 9.06
CA LYS A 775 -29.96 39.74 9.71
C LYS A 775 -30.45 41.16 9.48
N GLU A 776 -31.64 41.32 8.90
CA GLU A 776 -32.25 42.60 8.53
C GLU A 776 -33.68 42.71 9.11
N PRO A 777 -33.87 42.64 10.45
CA PRO A 777 -35.20 42.50 11.06
C PRO A 777 -36.16 43.67 10.76
N LYS A 778 -35.62 44.87 10.50
CA LYS A 778 -36.40 46.07 10.19
C LYS A 778 -36.78 46.20 8.71
N LYS A 779 -35.97 45.64 7.80
CA LYS A 779 -36.16 45.73 6.34
C LYS A 779 -36.65 44.42 5.73
N TYR A 780 -36.79 43.36 6.54
CA TYR A 780 -37.21 42.05 6.08
C TYR A 780 -38.58 42.09 5.38
N GLU A 781 -39.58 42.79 5.92
CA GLU A 781 -40.92 42.82 5.32
C GLU A 781 -40.97 43.68 4.04
N THR A 782 -40.09 44.68 3.90
CA THR A 782 -40.13 45.67 2.81
C THR A 782 -39.32 45.26 1.58
N LEU A 783 -38.43 44.28 1.71
CA LEU A 783 -37.57 43.82 0.61
C LEU A 783 -38.16 42.60 -0.11
N SER A 784 -38.15 42.61 -1.44
CA SER A 784 -38.64 41.50 -2.28
C SER A 784 -37.49 40.74 -2.96
N ILE A 785 -37.64 39.43 -3.15
CA ILE A 785 -36.68 38.61 -3.91
C ILE A 785 -36.65 39.13 -5.35
N GLY A 786 -35.44 39.36 -5.88
CA GLY A 786 -35.20 39.95 -7.20
C GLY A 786 -34.96 41.46 -7.18
N GLN A 787 -35.29 42.16 -6.09
CA GLN A 787 -35.08 43.60 -5.95
C GLN A 787 -33.58 43.95 -5.90
N ILE A 788 -33.20 45.03 -6.60
CA ILE A 788 -31.86 45.62 -6.52
C ILE A 788 -31.90 46.74 -5.48
N VAL A 789 -30.97 46.71 -4.54
CA VAL A 789 -30.83 47.69 -3.46
C VAL A 789 -29.38 48.10 -3.26
N LYS A 790 -29.13 49.25 -2.63
CA LYS A 790 -27.78 49.65 -2.24
C LYS A 790 -27.39 49.09 -0.88
N VAL A 791 -26.22 48.48 -0.82
CA VAL A 791 -25.62 47.97 0.41
C VAL A 791 -24.26 48.62 0.66
N LYS A 792 -23.99 48.97 1.92
CA LYS A 792 -22.71 49.50 2.37
C LYS A 792 -21.85 48.35 2.88
N ILE A 793 -20.60 48.29 2.42
CA ILE A 793 -19.60 47.35 2.93
C ILE A 793 -19.18 47.80 4.33
N VAL A 794 -19.36 46.93 5.33
CA VAL A 794 -19.08 47.22 6.75
C VAL A 794 -17.80 46.54 7.22
N GLY A 795 -17.36 45.48 6.53
CA GLY A 795 -16.10 44.81 6.86
C GLY A 795 -15.54 44.02 5.68
N LEU A 796 -14.22 43.92 5.59
CA LEU A 796 -13.48 43.08 4.64
C LEU A 796 -12.72 41.94 5.36
N ARG A 797 -12.36 40.90 4.62
CA ARG A 797 -11.45 39.81 5.06
C ARG A 797 -10.01 40.11 4.61
N GLU A 798 -9.03 39.40 5.16
CA GLU A 798 -7.60 39.55 4.80
C GLU A 798 -7.33 39.28 3.31
N ASP A 799 -8.19 38.50 2.64
CA ASP A 799 -8.15 38.23 1.19
C ASP A 799 -8.84 39.31 0.32
N GLY A 800 -9.36 40.38 0.93
CA GLY A 800 -10.06 41.48 0.24
C GLY A 800 -11.55 41.22 -0.08
N SER A 801 -12.09 40.05 0.25
CA SER A 801 -13.52 39.75 0.07
C SER A 801 -14.40 40.40 1.14
N ILE A 802 -15.69 40.62 0.83
CA ILE A 802 -16.60 41.32 1.74
C ILE A 802 -16.98 40.40 2.91
N LYS A 803 -16.69 40.84 4.14
CA LYS A 803 -17.02 40.10 5.37
C LYS A 803 -18.45 40.38 5.83
N SER A 804 -18.90 41.64 5.75
CA SER A 804 -20.24 42.06 6.18
C SER A 804 -20.74 43.27 5.40
N ILE A 805 -22.06 43.36 5.25
CA ILE A 805 -22.76 44.45 4.57
C ILE A 805 -23.97 44.89 5.39
N LYS A 806 -24.44 46.12 5.12
CA LYS A 806 -25.67 46.66 5.67
C LYS A 806 -26.48 47.33 4.56
N CYS A 807 -27.78 47.02 4.47
CA CYS A 807 -28.66 47.65 3.49
C CYS A 807 -28.88 49.14 3.81
N VAL A 808 -28.57 50.03 2.87
CA VAL A 808 -28.61 51.48 3.07
C VAL A 808 -29.93 52.09 2.62
N ASP A 809 -30.61 51.46 1.65
CA ASP A 809 -31.93 51.86 1.15
C ASP A 809 -33.07 51.25 1.98
#